data_AF-A0A944F9K4-F1
#
_entry.id   AF-A0A944F9K4-F1
#
_cell.length_a   1.000
_cell.length_b   1.000
_cell.length_c   1.000
_cell.angle_alpha   90.00
_cell.angle_beta   90.00
_cell.angle_gamma   90.00
#
_symmetry.space_group_name_H-M   'P 1'
#
loop_
_entity.id
_entity.type
_entity.pdbx_description
1 polymer ?
#
loop_
_entity_poly.entity_id
_entity_poly.type
_entity_poly.pdbx_seq_one_letter_code
_entity_poly.pdbx_strand_id
1 'polypeptide(L)'
;MSTTTREEVIAAEQKAVDHAYDCYTARLDEMSGTSAATASASGKDGIANRIDAQARAAAYGGLVNESLVFSRVDAPEEPGGEPRPWYIGRRGVRDAENEPVVLLWTSPLAKKWSEARPEEPGEVVLRRQLRCVQRVVEDYFDEIDEIAPAVPVPSVPVPSVPVPASVPEPRPAADDATSDDAGTTAPAAARPEPGTARRNERPAARTPGDVARRRRRKPLHADDFLLRELHRSRSGRMRDIVETIRRDQMDLVTGTPSDILVVQGGPGTGKSAVGLHRVTWLVNNEHFKAQDILVIGPHQRFLEYVGQVLPTLGTRDVNAVQLTRLWDGEILGTDTPRARYVKSDERMAAVLRRRVETECRPEALDDLTTAPSFEGDEAAVVVTAGSTTLRVPRSEVLAFLDEARGTEGAYRERRERFRSLLVDRLLQELAAVAPRRGQGGTIRRDLERNRRVERLVERIWPSPGAREALRSLYDSPDLLRTCAADVLDDDEQAALHRSRAATADADPWTLDDHVCLEELRFLITGETPRRYGHIVVDEAQDLTPMQARALRRRCAANGSMTVLGDLAQATGSHIHTSWDRLGTLLSDHGDWRVAELNTSYRVPAEIMEFVAPLARAVAPELPYPQAVREAGENAVRTMSTEPWRLLDDTVTQVTRLVGTSDGHTLRSVAVIVPDDSGWLDEIGRHLDQSAGITGPGREAVSVLAAAQAKGMEYDHVLVVEPATIADRGPAGLRQLYIALTRSTQSLTVLHTSPLPEILTNTDRATEPPLDETESGTAPGGIPEIPEIGTDIRVRVVGPGPGGRYRVKALSPGIDRPLVLTVRHGSAPPRPGEELDCWVFANETTHSVLAADQRGRRPISPRMAQRYAAALGVLDELVSGDGSVAQDARGRLSDLQGMANRILRRDQADWVAVRRLLGAPDRHRLGVLRDLAAGTNRALKDNALDAGRLQDELAKSGWADALAEARETLRVRLAAEAEPESENEATTAAHQPEQKETEPVTAVEEAPATPAVTTKDGLLRALEASATADRTCRKHESVRHALKSALLWSDLQPADSEVVDVSCVTDGGLFVYEVLTAGRSTYADLRSGATRLLEINHTLPNRADGLHLVLSGPPAEDWSAETILDVFGVHVLWRTPDGAWGGRDTESALGLGQE
;
A
#
# COMPACT_ATOMS: atom_id res chain seq x y z
N MET A 1 21.52 -32.43 52.49
CA MET A 1 20.71 -32.06 51.31
C MET A 1 20.55 -30.56 51.34
N SER A 2 21.44 -29.85 50.64
CA SER A 2 21.47 -28.39 50.62
C SER A 2 20.38 -27.92 49.67
N THR A 3 19.39 -27.19 50.15
CA THR A 3 18.47 -26.43 49.30
C THR A 3 19.28 -25.27 48.72
N THR A 4 19.92 -25.51 47.58
CA THR A 4 20.67 -24.48 46.84
C THR A 4 19.73 -23.32 46.57
N THR A 5 20.08 -22.13 47.04
CA THR A 5 19.20 -20.96 46.86
C THR A 5 19.24 -20.48 45.42
N ARG A 6 18.18 -19.81 44.94
CA ARG A 6 18.14 -19.27 43.55
C ARG A 6 19.34 -18.35 43.25
N GLU A 7 19.77 -17.58 44.26
CA GLU A 7 20.94 -16.71 44.19
C GLU A 7 22.26 -17.49 44.02
N GLU A 8 22.42 -18.63 44.71
CA GLU A 8 23.59 -19.50 44.55
C GLU A 8 23.66 -20.10 43.14
N VAL A 9 22.52 -20.48 42.56
CA VAL A 9 22.46 -20.96 41.17
C VAL A 9 22.84 -19.84 40.21
N ILE A 10 22.24 -18.65 40.33
CA ILE A 10 22.59 -17.49 39.48
C ILE A 10 24.09 -17.15 39.59
N ALA A 11 24.67 -17.18 40.79
CA ALA A 11 26.10 -16.90 40.98
C ALA A 11 26.99 -17.98 40.32
N ALA A 12 26.59 -19.25 40.34
CA ALA A 12 27.30 -20.32 39.66
C ALA A 12 27.22 -20.17 38.14
N GLU A 13 26.04 -19.88 37.60
CA GLU A 13 25.84 -19.62 36.16
C GLU A 13 26.61 -18.36 35.72
N GLN A 14 26.59 -17.29 36.53
CA GLN A 14 27.34 -16.06 36.26
C GLN A 14 28.84 -16.33 36.09
N LYS A 15 29.43 -17.16 36.96
CA LYS A 15 30.85 -17.53 36.85
C LYS A 15 31.17 -18.25 35.53
N ALA A 16 30.28 -19.12 35.08
CA ALA A 16 30.47 -19.83 33.82
C ALA A 16 30.27 -18.91 32.60
N VAL A 17 29.30 -18.01 32.65
CA VAL A 17 29.07 -16.99 31.62
C VAL A 17 30.25 -16.02 31.54
N ASP A 18 30.80 -15.58 32.67
CA ASP A 18 32.02 -14.74 32.71
C ASP A 18 33.19 -15.45 32.03
N HIS A 19 33.43 -16.73 32.34
CA HIS A 19 34.46 -17.53 31.69
C HIS A 19 34.25 -17.63 30.18
N ALA A 20 33.01 -17.86 29.73
CA ALA A 20 32.68 -17.88 28.31
C ALA A 20 32.96 -16.53 27.61
N TYR A 21 32.65 -15.41 28.27
CA TYR A 21 32.94 -14.07 27.76
C TYR A 21 34.44 -13.77 27.73
N ASP A 22 35.21 -14.23 28.71
CA ASP A 22 36.66 -14.10 28.74
C ASP A 22 37.31 -14.86 27.58
N CYS A 23 36.91 -16.12 27.35
CA CYS A 23 37.36 -16.91 26.20
C CYS A 23 36.95 -16.26 24.86
N TYR A 24 35.72 -15.77 24.76
CA TYR A 24 35.25 -15.06 23.57
C TYR A 24 36.08 -13.80 23.29
N THR A 25 36.35 -12.99 24.31
CA THR A 25 37.14 -11.75 24.20
C THR A 25 38.58 -12.07 23.82
N ALA A 26 39.21 -13.05 24.48
CA ALA A 26 40.56 -13.49 24.16
C ALA A 26 40.70 -13.98 22.71
N ARG A 27 39.70 -14.74 22.22
CA ARG A 27 39.67 -15.19 20.83
C ARG A 27 39.49 -14.03 19.85
N LEU A 28 38.63 -13.07 20.18
CA LEU A 28 38.43 -11.86 19.38
C LEU A 28 39.72 -11.02 19.28
N ASP A 29 40.44 -10.89 20.39
CA ASP A 29 41.72 -10.18 20.47
C ASP A 29 42.82 -10.91 19.68
N GLU A 30 42.85 -12.24 19.71
CA GLU A 30 43.76 -13.05 18.89
C GLU A 30 43.49 -12.86 17.38
N MET A 31 42.21 -12.93 16.97
CA MET A 31 41.81 -12.73 15.57
C MET A 31 42.14 -11.31 15.08
N SER A 32 41.96 -10.31 15.96
CA SER A 32 42.27 -8.91 15.67
C SER A 32 43.78 -8.62 15.71
N GLY A 33 44.53 -9.27 16.60
CA GLY A 33 45.98 -9.09 16.81
C GLY A 33 46.84 -9.80 15.77
N THR A 34 46.43 -10.98 15.29
CA THR A 34 47.10 -11.72 14.20
C THR A 34 47.13 -10.89 12.91
N SER A 35 46.12 -10.03 12.71
CA SER A 35 46.03 -9.06 11.61
C SER A 35 47.10 -7.97 11.64
N ALA A 36 47.67 -7.63 12.82
CA ALA A 36 48.72 -6.62 12.95
C ALA A 36 50.12 -7.23 12.72
N ALA A 37 50.33 -8.47 13.17
CA ALA A 37 51.62 -9.15 13.05
C ALA A 37 51.93 -9.63 11.62
N THR A 38 50.96 -10.22 10.91
CA THR A 38 51.14 -10.71 9.53
C THR A 38 51.22 -9.59 8.48
N ALA A 39 50.64 -8.42 8.76
CA ALA A 39 50.69 -7.25 7.90
C ALA A 39 52.09 -6.61 7.76
N SER A 40 53.03 -6.97 8.65
CA SER A 40 54.40 -6.43 8.64
C SER A 40 55.34 -7.15 7.66
N ALA A 41 54.87 -8.22 6.99
CA ALA A 41 55.74 -9.13 6.21
C ALA A 41 55.53 -9.14 4.67
N SER A 42 54.47 -8.56 4.09
CA SER A 42 54.29 -8.50 2.62
C SER A 42 53.32 -7.39 2.17
N GLY A 43 53.77 -6.48 1.29
CA GLY A 43 53.11 -5.20 1.00
C GLY A 43 51.86 -5.21 0.11
N LYS A 44 51.53 -6.31 -0.59
CA LYS A 44 50.29 -6.42 -1.40
C LYS A 44 49.28 -7.39 -0.81
N ASP A 45 49.73 -8.57 -0.38
CA ASP A 45 48.87 -9.56 0.29
C ASP A 45 48.51 -9.14 1.74
N GLY A 46 49.35 -8.31 2.37
CA GLY A 46 49.11 -7.84 3.74
C GLY A 46 47.89 -6.94 3.90
N ILE A 47 47.46 -6.22 2.85
CA ILE A 47 46.25 -5.39 2.90
C ILE A 47 45.00 -6.27 2.75
N ALA A 48 44.99 -7.19 1.79
CA ALA A 48 43.89 -8.14 1.61
C ALA A 48 43.72 -9.05 2.83
N ASN A 49 44.81 -9.59 3.37
CA ASN A 49 44.81 -10.40 4.58
C ASN A 49 44.37 -9.60 5.81
N ARG A 50 44.73 -8.31 5.90
CA ARG A 50 44.25 -7.44 6.99
C ARG A 50 42.76 -7.18 6.89
N ILE A 51 42.26 -6.86 5.69
CA ILE A 51 40.83 -6.63 5.44
C ILE A 51 40.04 -7.91 5.77
N ASP A 52 40.53 -9.07 5.32
CA ASP A 52 39.92 -10.37 5.54
C ASP A 52 39.97 -10.79 7.03
N ALA A 53 41.10 -10.58 7.72
CA ALA A 53 41.21 -10.82 9.16
C ALA A 53 40.33 -9.87 10.00
N GLN A 54 40.28 -8.59 9.65
CA GLN A 54 39.37 -7.62 10.27
C GLN A 54 37.91 -7.96 10.01
N ALA A 55 37.57 -8.42 8.81
CA ALA A 55 36.22 -8.89 8.48
C ALA A 55 35.83 -10.13 9.30
N ARG A 56 36.75 -11.10 9.47
CA ARG A 56 36.55 -12.29 10.33
C ARG A 56 36.38 -11.91 11.80
N ALA A 57 37.22 -11.02 12.32
CA ALA A 57 37.10 -10.53 13.69
C ALA A 57 35.79 -9.75 13.90
N ALA A 58 35.39 -8.90 12.94
CA ALA A 58 34.12 -8.19 13.00
C ALA A 58 32.90 -9.13 12.90
N ALA A 59 33.00 -10.22 12.12
CA ALA A 59 31.98 -11.25 12.02
C ALA A 59 31.81 -12.03 13.33
N TYR A 60 32.93 -12.37 13.98
CA TYR A 60 32.95 -13.01 15.29
C TYR A 60 32.45 -12.06 16.40
N GLY A 61 32.93 -10.81 16.41
CA GLY A 61 32.77 -9.75 17.43
C GLY A 61 31.41 -9.03 17.53
N GLY A 62 30.37 -9.50 16.86
CA GLY A 62 29.13 -8.73 16.64
C GLY A 62 28.06 -8.75 17.74
N LEU A 63 28.37 -9.22 18.95
CA LEU A 63 27.43 -9.29 20.07
C LEU A 63 27.40 -7.92 20.80
N VAL A 64 26.66 -6.94 20.26
CA VAL A 64 26.63 -5.57 20.82
C VAL A 64 25.94 -5.53 22.19
N ASN A 65 24.63 -5.80 22.20
CA ASN A 65 23.78 -5.81 23.40
C ASN A 65 23.17 -7.21 23.68
N GLU A 66 23.57 -8.20 22.89
CA GLU A 66 23.03 -9.56 22.91
C GLU A 66 23.85 -10.45 23.83
N SER A 67 23.18 -11.43 24.45
CA SER A 67 23.83 -12.45 25.27
C SER A 67 24.61 -13.44 24.41
N LEU A 68 25.81 -13.80 24.86
CA LEU A 68 26.61 -14.87 24.26
C LEU A 68 25.95 -16.22 24.51
N VAL A 69 25.52 -16.45 25.75
CA VAL A 69 24.93 -17.70 26.25
C VAL A 69 23.49 -17.43 26.67
N PHE A 70 22.58 -18.31 26.27
CA PHE A 70 21.16 -18.23 26.62
C PHE A 70 20.59 -19.55 27.14
N SER A 71 21.34 -20.65 27.08
CA SER A 71 20.90 -21.93 27.62
C SER A 71 22.07 -22.76 28.15
N ARG A 72 21.78 -23.60 29.14
CA ARG A 72 22.64 -24.66 29.66
C ARG A 72 21.91 -26.00 29.53
N VAL A 73 22.65 -27.03 29.11
CA VAL A 73 22.19 -28.41 29.01
C VAL A 73 23.18 -29.31 29.74
N ASP A 74 22.71 -30.18 30.62
CA ASP A 74 23.55 -31.24 31.20
C ASP A 74 23.22 -32.55 30.47
N ALA A 75 24.17 -33.04 29.67
CA ALA A 75 24.02 -34.21 28.82
C ALA A 75 25.40 -34.83 28.50
N PRO A 76 25.48 -36.13 28.22
CA PRO A 76 26.71 -36.76 27.77
C PRO A 76 27.05 -36.34 26.32
N GLU A 77 28.34 -36.27 26.01
CA GLU A 77 28.82 -35.93 24.66
C GLU A 77 28.52 -37.06 23.66
N GLU A 78 28.72 -38.30 24.10
CA GLU A 78 28.44 -39.52 23.35
C GLU A 78 27.35 -40.35 24.07
N PRO A 79 26.51 -41.10 23.33
CA PRO A 79 25.46 -41.92 23.92
C PRO A 79 26.01 -42.90 24.98
N GLY A 80 25.50 -42.81 26.22
CA GLY A 80 25.91 -43.67 27.33
C GLY A 80 27.12 -43.20 28.15
N GLY A 81 27.67 -42.00 27.88
CA GLY A 81 28.70 -41.37 28.70
C GLY A 81 28.18 -40.71 29.98
N GLU A 82 29.09 -40.13 30.78
CA GLU A 82 28.71 -39.33 31.95
C GLU A 82 28.21 -37.93 31.53
N PRO A 83 27.10 -37.43 32.11
CA PRO A 83 26.57 -36.11 31.78
C PRO A 83 27.47 -35.00 32.30
N ARG A 84 27.73 -33.99 31.46
CA ARG A 84 28.48 -32.78 31.83
C ARG A 84 27.71 -31.52 31.41
N PRO A 85 27.99 -30.36 32.03
CA PRO A 85 27.34 -29.12 31.64
C PRO A 85 27.85 -28.60 30.30
N TRP A 86 26.91 -28.20 29.44
CA TRP A 86 27.14 -27.59 28.15
C TRP A 86 26.41 -26.25 28.07
N TYR A 87 27.10 -25.20 27.67
CA TYR A 87 26.48 -23.91 27.42
C TYR A 87 26.19 -23.75 25.94
N ILE A 88 24.96 -23.36 25.61
CA ILE A 88 24.49 -23.11 24.24
C ILE A 88 24.35 -21.60 24.04
N GLY A 89 24.88 -21.12 22.91
CA GLY A 89 24.97 -19.71 22.64
C GLY A 89 24.92 -19.33 21.16
N ARG A 90 24.94 -18.01 20.93
CA ARG A 90 24.89 -17.40 19.59
C ARG A 90 26.21 -17.56 18.83
N ARG A 91 27.29 -17.90 19.52
CA ARG A 91 28.63 -18.13 18.95
C ARG A 91 29.23 -19.40 19.55
N GLY A 92 29.93 -20.16 18.71
CA GLY A 92 30.80 -21.21 19.20
C GLY A 92 32.05 -20.60 19.80
N VAL A 93 32.32 -20.89 21.07
CA VAL A 93 33.50 -20.38 21.80
C VAL A 93 34.30 -21.57 22.31
N ARG A 94 35.62 -21.49 22.14
CA ARG A 94 36.58 -22.47 22.63
C ARG A 94 37.57 -21.78 23.56
N ASP A 95 38.11 -22.53 24.51
CA ASP A 95 39.19 -22.07 25.38
C ASP A 95 40.58 -22.17 24.70
N ALA A 96 41.64 -21.95 25.46
CA ALA A 96 43.02 -21.98 24.97
C ALA A 96 43.48 -23.40 24.61
N GLU A 97 42.92 -24.41 25.26
CA GLU A 97 43.13 -25.85 25.01
C GLU A 97 42.28 -26.36 23.82
N ASN A 98 41.49 -25.49 23.20
CA ASN A 98 40.59 -25.76 22.08
C ASN A 98 39.39 -26.65 22.45
N GLU A 99 39.06 -26.76 23.74
CA GLU A 99 37.84 -27.40 24.22
C GLU A 99 36.63 -26.46 24.04
N PRO A 100 35.44 -27.00 23.69
CA PRO A 100 34.23 -26.19 23.53
C PRO A 100 33.69 -25.69 24.88
N VAL A 101 33.69 -24.38 25.07
CA VAL A 101 33.10 -23.70 26.23
C VAL A 101 31.65 -23.33 25.95
N VAL A 102 31.36 -22.82 24.75
CA VAL A 102 30.01 -22.52 24.28
C VAL A 102 29.78 -23.23 22.96
N LEU A 103 28.76 -24.09 22.92
CA LEU A 103 28.28 -24.70 21.70
C LEU A 103 27.39 -23.72 20.94
N LEU A 104 27.61 -23.65 19.63
CA LEU A 104 26.74 -22.91 18.76
C LEU A 104 25.36 -23.57 18.72
N TRP A 105 24.30 -22.77 18.84
CA TRP A 105 22.92 -23.26 18.85
C TRP A 105 22.52 -24.05 17.60
N THR A 106 23.17 -23.79 16.46
CA THR A 106 22.95 -24.54 15.22
C THR A 106 23.71 -25.86 15.15
N SER A 107 24.47 -26.23 16.17
CA SER A 107 25.21 -27.49 16.19
C SER A 107 24.27 -28.70 16.27
N PRO A 108 24.64 -29.87 15.69
CA PRO A 108 23.82 -31.07 15.75
C PRO A 108 23.49 -31.52 17.19
N LEU A 109 24.43 -31.37 18.12
CA LEU A 109 24.22 -31.67 19.55
C LEU A 109 23.20 -30.71 20.17
N ALA A 110 23.34 -29.40 19.95
CA ALA A 110 22.39 -28.40 20.45
C ALA A 110 20.98 -28.65 19.89
N LYS A 111 20.85 -29.05 18.61
CA LYS A 111 19.58 -29.48 18.01
C LYS A 111 18.99 -30.68 18.75
N LYS A 112 19.75 -31.79 18.86
CA LYS A 112 19.32 -33.02 19.54
C LYS A 112 18.77 -32.71 20.94
N TRP A 113 19.50 -31.91 21.72
CA TRP A 113 19.11 -31.57 23.08
C TRP A 113 17.95 -30.56 23.16
N SER A 114 17.78 -29.70 22.16
CA SER A 114 16.62 -28.79 22.08
C SER A 114 15.32 -29.56 21.76
N GLU A 115 15.41 -30.67 21.04
CA GLU A 115 14.27 -31.52 20.69
C GLU A 115 13.79 -32.41 21.87
N ALA A 116 14.62 -32.66 22.90
CA ALA A 116 14.34 -33.55 24.04
C ALA A 116 13.20 -33.04 24.96
N ARG A 117 12.15 -33.84 25.23
CA ARG A 117 10.92 -33.40 25.93
C ARG A 117 11.00 -33.60 27.45
N PRO A 118 10.29 -32.83 28.29
CA PRO A 118 10.21 -33.15 29.71
C PRO A 118 9.65 -34.55 29.99
N GLU A 119 8.69 -35.01 29.17
CA GLU A 119 8.11 -36.36 29.29
C GLU A 119 9.00 -37.47 28.71
N GLU A 120 9.94 -37.09 27.84
CA GLU A 120 10.88 -37.98 27.16
C GLU A 120 12.23 -37.26 27.00
N PRO A 121 12.97 -37.08 28.11
CA PRO A 121 14.18 -36.22 28.13
C PRO A 121 15.38 -36.88 27.44
N GLY A 122 15.31 -38.18 27.18
CA GLY A 122 16.38 -38.95 26.55
C GLY A 122 17.64 -38.92 27.41
N GLU A 123 18.70 -38.33 26.88
CA GLU A 123 20.01 -38.20 27.55
C GLU A 123 20.19 -36.86 28.30
N VAL A 124 19.20 -35.96 28.23
CA VAL A 124 19.27 -34.63 28.85
C VAL A 124 18.80 -34.71 30.29
N VAL A 125 19.71 -34.46 31.24
CA VAL A 125 19.43 -34.50 32.68
C VAL A 125 18.87 -33.17 33.19
N LEU A 126 19.41 -32.06 32.67
CA LEU A 126 18.97 -30.70 32.99
C LEU A 126 18.95 -29.89 31.70
N ARG A 127 17.88 -29.14 31.47
CA ARG A 127 17.87 -28.06 30.47
C ARG A 127 17.40 -26.78 31.12
N ARG A 128 18.31 -25.81 31.21
CA ARG A 128 18.11 -24.50 31.82
C ARG A 128 18.17 -23.43 30.74
N GLN A 129 17.15 -22.59 30.65
CA GLN A 129 17.20 -21.33 29.93
C GLN A 129 17.79 -20.26 30.84
N LEU A 130 18.76 -19.53 30.33
CA LEU A 130 19.46 -18.47 31.05
C LEU A 130 19.04 -17.12 30.48
N ARG A 131 18.65 -16.20 31.35
CA ARG A 131 18.40 -14.82 30.99
C ARG A 131 19.65 -14.01 31.22
N CYS A 132 20.27 -13.59 30.13
CA CYS A 132 21.51 -12.84 30.18
C CYS A 132 21.33 -11.48 29.51
N VAL A 133 21.76 -10.40 30.17
CA VAL A 133 21.95 -9.09 29.54
C VAL A 133 23.44 -8.91 29.35
N GLN A 134 23.89 -9.06 28.10
CA GLN A 134 25.31 -9.20 27.78
C GLN A 134 25.92 -10.31 28.66
N ARG A 135 26.88 -9.97 29.51
CA ARG A 135 27.56 -10.91 30.41
C ARG A 135 26.85 -11.17 31.74
N VAL A 136 25.79 -10.43 32.06
CA VAL A 136 25.13 -10.52 33.37
C VAL A 136 23.95 -11.50 33.31
N VAL A 137 23.97 -12.54 34.14
CA VAL A 137 22.87 -13.49 34.36
C VAL A 137 21.86 -12.86 35.31
N GLU A 138 20.70 -12.49 34.79
CA GLU A 138 19.62 -11.89 35.58
C GLU A 138 18.70 -12.95 36.19
N ASP A 139 18.43 -14.03 35.46
CA ASP A 139 17.45 -15.03 35.87
C ASP A 139 17.65 -16.38 35.13
N TYR A 140 16.95 -17.43 35.57
CA TYR A 140 16.92 -18.72 34.85
C TYR A 140 15.58 -19.46 34.98
N PHE A 141 15.33 -20.38 34.06
CA PHE A 141 14.19 -21.29 34.08
C PHE A 141 14.61 -22.72 33.65
N ASP A 142 14.19 -23.72 34.43
CA ASP A 142 14.51 -25.12 34.16
C ASP A 142 13.33 -25.77 33.42
N GLU A 143 13.56 -26.16 32.17
CA GLU A 143 12.58 -26.85 31.32
C GLU A 143 12.55 -28.36 31.57
N ILE A 144 13.71 -28.95 31.86
CA ILE A 144 13.88 -30.36 32.21
C ILE A 144 14.72 -30.39 33.49
N ASP A 145 14.24 -31.07 34.51
CA ASP A 145 14.94 -31.25 35.78
C ASP A 145 14.55 -32.61 36.41
N GLU A 146 15.52 -33.52 36.57
CA GLU A 146 15.31 -34.78 37.29
C GLU A 146 15.12 -34.60 38.81
N ILE A 147 15.38 -33.42 39.37
CA ILE A 147 15.38 -33.18 40.83
C ILE A 147 13.98 -32.82 41.38
N ALA A 148 12.96 -32.60 40.52
CA ALA A 148 11.60 -32.33 40.99
C ALA A 148 10.87 -33.63 41.40
N PRO A 149 10.41 -33.77 42.67
CA PRO A 149 9.59 -34.93 43.05
C PRO A 149 8.30 -34.91 42.25
N ALA A 150 7.97 -36.02 41.60
CA ALA A 150 6.72 -36.21 40.87
C ALA A 150 5.53 -35.71 41.71
N VAL A 151 4.91 -34.62 41.27
CA VAL A 151 3.64 -34.17 41.86
C VAL A 151 2.62 -35.26 41.52
N PRO A 152 1.98 -35.90 42.51
CA PRO A 152 1.00 -36.94 42.23
C PRO A 152 -0.16 -36.29 41.49
N VAL A 153 -0.36 -36.71 40.24
CA VAL A 153 -1.54 -36.40 39.46
C VAL A 153 -2.74 -36.92 40.25
N PRO A 154 -3.74 -36.10 40.62
CA PRO A 154 -4.95 -36.62 41.22
C PRO A 154 -5.63 -37.54 40.20
N SER A 155 -5.70 -38.82 40.53
CA SER A 155 -6.43 -39.82 39.76
C SER A 155 -7.90 -39.41 39.70
N VAL A 156 -8.31 -38.91 38.54
CA VAL A 156 -9.73 -38.72 38.22
C VAL A 156 -10.35 -40.12 38.13
N PRO A 157 -11.39 -40.43 38.91
CA PRO A 157 -12.08 -41.71 38.77
C PRO A 157 -12.73 -41.76 37.38
N VAL A 158 -12.36 -42.78 36.62
CA VAL A 158 -12.93 -43.10 35.31
C VAL A 158 -14.44 -43.36 35.50
N PRO A 159 -15.35 -42.61 34.86
CA PRO A 159 -16.75 -42.99 34.83
C PRO A 159 -16.89 -44.20 33.91
N SER A 160 -17.29 -45.33 34.49
CA SER A 160 -17.72 -46.53 33.77
C SER A 160 -18.87 -46.20 32.82
N VAL A 161 -18.68 -46.53 31.55
CA VAL A 161 -19.69 -46.45 30.48
C VAL A 161 -20.86 -47.38 30.76
N PRO A 162 -22.12 -46.91 30.72
CA PRO A 162 -23.28 -47.76 30.46
C PRO A 162 -23.67 -47.66 28.98
N VAL A 163 -23.72 -48.82 28.32
CA VAL A 163 -24.31 -49.05 26.99
C VAL A 163 -25.86 -48.94 27.10
N PRO A 164 -26.57 -48.52 26.03
CA PRO A 164 -27.80 -47.73 26.16
C PRO A 164 -29.07 -48.57 26.26
N ALA A 165 -30.09 -48.01 26.91
CA ALA A 165 -31.47 -48.48 26.79
C ALA A 165 -32.38 -47.32 26.38
N SER A 166 -33.24 -47.67 25.44
CA SER A 166 -34.16 -46.90 24.60
C SER A 166 -35.19 -46.02 25.30
N VAL A 167 -35.44 -44.86 24.67
CA VAL A 167 -36.71 -44.13 24.42
C VAL A 167 -37.74 -44.03 25.57
N PRO A 168 -38.20 -42.80 25.84
CA PRO A 168 -39.64 -42.61 25.98
C PRO A 168 -40.19 -41.30 25.37
N GLU A 169 -41.31 -41.43 24.66
CA GLU A 169 -42.41 -40.45 24.61
C GLU A 169 -43.71 -41.20 24.95
N PRO A 170 -44.85 -40.56 25.32
CA PRO A 170 -45.10 -39.15 25.71
C PRO A 170 -45.95 -38.99 27.01
N ARG A 171 -46.08 -37.72 27.48
CA ARG A 171 -47.15 -36.99 28.27
C ARG A 171 -48.30 -37.77 28.98
N PRO A 172 -49.00 -37.25 30.05
CA PRO A 172 -49.41 -35.83 30.20
C PRO A 172 -49.60 -35.23 31.65
N ALA A 173 -49.65 -33.89 31.65
CA ALA A 173 -50.56 -32.91 32.31
C ALA A 173 -51.11 -33.02 33.76
N ALA A 174 -51.49 -31.82 34.23
CA ALA A 174 -52.32 -31.41 35.37
C ALA A 174 -51.61 -31.32 36.74
N ASP A 175 -51.94 -30.43 37.65
CA ASP A 175 -52.52 -29.08 37.68
C ASP A 175 -52.48 -28.68 39.18
N ASP A 176 -52.72 -27.40 39.44
CA ASP A 176 -53.30 -26.89 40.69
C ASP A 176 -52.49 -26.86 42.00
N ALA A 177 -52.07 -25.62 42.29
CA ALA A 177 -52.71 -24.74 43.27
C ALA A 177 -52.29 -24.77 44.77
N THR A 178 -52.31 -23.53 45.29
CA THR A 178 -52.66 -23.08 46.64
C THR A 178 -51.62 -23.13 47.78
N SER A 179 -51.08 -21.93 48.02
CA SER A 179 -51.33 -21.06 49.19
C SER A 179 -50.70 -21.35 50.56
N ASP A 180 -50.27 -20.21 51.12
CA ASP A 180 -50.32 -19.78 52.52
C ASP A 180 -49.11 -19.94 53.46
N ASP A 181 -48.39 -18.81 53.58
CA ASP A 181 -48.50 -17.82 54.68
C ASP A 181 -47.69 -18.01 55.99
N ALA A 182 -47.17 -16.84 56.42
CA ALA A 182 -46.75 -16.37 57.74
C ALA A 182 -45.62 -17.10 58.53
N GLY A 183 -44.66 -16.41 59.17
CA GLY A 183 -44.60 -14.99 59.47
C GLY A 183 -43.33 -14.48 60.16
N THR A 184 -43.30 -13.15 60.14
CA THR A 184 -42.53 -12.07 60.79
C THR A 184 -41.88 -12.30 62.17
N THR A 185 -40.67 -11.74 62.39
CA THR A 185 -40.38 -10.72 63.44
C THR A 185 -39.04 -10.00 63.19
N ALA A 186 -39.06 -8.67 63.29
CA ALA A 186 -37.89 -7.74 63.35
C ALA A 186 -37.57 -7.39 64.84
N PRO A 187 -36.52 -6.60 65.20
CA PRO A 187 -36.51 -5.13 64.96
C PRO A 187 -35.11 -4.44 64.81
N ALA A 188 -35.18 -3.12 64.66
CA ALA A 188 -34.19 -2.05 64.42
C ALA A 188 -33.07 -1.87 65.49
N ALA A 189 -32.04 -1.00 65.44
CA ALA A 189 -31.75 0.27 64.76
C ALA A 189 -30.24 0.64 64.89
N ALA A 190 -29.74 1.58 64.06
CA ALA A 190 -28.87 2.74 64.40
C ALA A 190 -27.83 3.11 63.30
N ARG A 191 -27.81 4.40 62.92
CA ARG A 191 -26.81 5.06 62.06
C ARG A 191 -25.63 5.61 62.87
N PRO A 192 -24.47 5.88 62.24
CA PRO A 192 -24.08 7.29 62.04
C PRO A 192 -23.42 7.60 60.65
N GLU A 193 -23.43 8.89 60.27
CA GLU A 193 -22.73 9.51 59.12
C GLU A 193 -21.46 10.29 59.59
N PRO A 194 -20.73 11.05 58.74
CA PRO A 194 -20.04 10.71 57.47
C PRO A 194 -18.56 11.19 57.46
N GLY A 195 -17.74 10.65 56.53
CA GLY A 195 -16.37 11.14 56.26
C GLY A 195 -16.04 11.08 54.77
N THR A 196 -15.68 12.22 54.21
CA THR A 196 -15.43 12.50 52.78
C THR A 196 -14.22 11.78 52.18
N ALA A 197 -14.39 11.01 51.10
CA ALA A 197 -13.33 10.70 50.13
C ALA A 197 -13.86 10.20 48.77
N ARG A 198 -13.50 10.94 47.71
CA ARG A 198 -13.30 10.60 46.28
C ARG A 198 -14.17 9.49 45.65
N ARG A 199 -15.02 9.89 44.69
CA ARG A 199 -15.69 9.01 43.72
C ARG A 199 -14.64 8.25 42.89
N ASN A 200 -14.50 6.95 43.14
CA ASN A 200 -14.00 5.98 42.16
C ASN A 200 -15.18 5.46 41.34
N GLU A 201 -15.07 5.55 40.02
CA GLU A 201 -15.95 4.87 39.07
C GLU A 201 -15.83 3.35 39.27
N ARG A 202 -16.97 2.67 39.47
CA ARG A 202 -17.03 1.20 39.52
C ARG A 202 -17.08 0.66 38.08
N PRO A 203 -16.25 -0.32 37.69
CA PRO A 203 -16.45 -1.05 36.44
C PRO A 203 -17.74 -1.89 36.50
N ALA A 204 -18.38 -2.08 35.34
CA ALA A 204 -19.59 -2.86 35.19
C ALA A 204 -19.41 -4.30 35.70
N ALA A 205 -20.46 -4.86 36.31
CA ALA A 205 -20.44 -6.22 36.83
C ALA A 205 -20.36 -7.24 35.68
N ARG A 206 -19.40 -8.17 35.78
CA ARG A 206 -19.15 -9.24 34.80
C ARG A 206 -20.38 -10.13 34.61
N THR A 207 -20.64 -10.54 33.37
CA THR A 207 -21.74 -11.47 33.10
C THR A 207 -21.32 -12.92 33.35
N PRO A 208 -22.25 -13.84 33.67
CA PRO A 208 -21.95 -15.27 33.81
C PRO A 208 -21.33 -15.91 32.56
N GLY A 209 -21.57 -15.33 31.37
CA GLY A 209 -20.97 -15.75 30.10
C GLY A 209 -19.45 -15.52 30.05
N ASP A 210 -18.98 -14.41 30.61
CA ASP A 210 -17.54 -14.07 30.69
C ASP A 210 -16.79 -15.05 31.60
N VAL A 211 -17.45 -15.49 32.68
CA VAL A 211 -16.91 -16.47 33.63
C VAL A 211 -16.91 -17.87 33.02
N ALA A 212 -17.93 -18.23 32.24
CA ALA A 212 -18.03 -19.52 31.57
C ALA A 212 -17.03 -19.67 30.41
N ARG A 213 -16.76 -18.62 29.62
CA ARG A 213 -15.70 -18.62 28.59
C ARG A 213 -14.32 -18.81 29.20
N ARG A 214 -13.99 -18.12 30.30
CA ARG A 214 -12.71 -18.29 31.00
C ARG A 214 -12.53 -19.69 31.59
N ARG A 215 -13.59 -20.32 32.10
CA ARG A 215 -13.52 -21.67 32.70
C ARG A 215 -13.36 -22.82 31.71
N ARG A 216 -13.62 -22.62 30.41
CA ARG A 216 -13.40 -23.64 29.36
C ARG A 216 -11.94 -23.77 28.91
N ARG A 217 -11.05 -22.88 29.35
CA ARG A 217 -9.61 -22.98 29.07
C ARG A 217 -8.98 -24.09 29.93
N LYS A 218 -8.59 -25.19 29.31
CA LYS A 218 -7.42 -25.95 29.77
C LYS A 218 -6.21 -25.20 29.18
N PRO A 219 -5.40 -24.47 29.96
CA PRO A 219 -4.33 -23.67 29.38
C PRO A 219 -3.29 -24.61 28.76
N LEU A 220 -2.92 -24.39 27.50
CA LEU A 220 -1.55 -24.63 27.07
C LEU A 220 -0.69 -23.75 27.99
N HIS A 221 -0.07 -24.33 29.01
CA HIS A 221 0.81 -23.59 29.92
C HIS A 221 2.02 -23.14 29.11
N ALA A 222 2.04 -21.88 28.68
CA ALA A 222 3.29 -21.24 28.30
C ALA A 222 4.07 -20.92 29.58
N ASP A 223 5.38 -21.17 29.56
CA ASP A 223 6.25 -20.93 30.71
C ASP A 223 6.25 -19.45 31.10
N ASP A 224 6.10 -19.16 32.39
CA ASP A 224 6.05 -17.80 32.93
C ASP A 224 7.33 -16.98 32.61
N PHE A 225 8.44 -17.67 32.38
CA PHE A 225 9.70 -17.10 31.88
C PHE A 225 9.57 -16.53 30.45
N LEU A 226 8.94 -17.28 29.53
CA LEU A 226 8.70 -16.84 28.14
C LEU A 226 7.79 -15.62 28.09
N LEU A 227 6.71 -15.66 28.87
CA LEU A 227 5.74 -14.57 28.91
C LEU A 227 6.43 -13.29 29.39
N ARG A 228 7.27 -13.37 30.42
CA ARG A 228 8.07 -12.24 30.91
C ARG A 228 9.02 -11.66 29.86
N GLU A 229 9.66 -12.49 29.04
CA GLU A 229 10.55 -12.00 27.98
C GLU A 229 9.78 -11.33 26.84
N LEU A 230 8.63 -11.90 26.45
CA LEU A 230 7.71 -11.29 25.47
C LEU A 230 7.09 -9.97 25.95
N HIS A 231 7.04 -9.70 27.25
CA HIS A 231 6.48 -8.46 27.82
C HIS A 231 7.46 -7.28 27.92
N ARG A 232 8.77 -7.50 27.66
CA ARG A 232 9.77 -6.41 27.68
C ARG A 232 9.49 -5.35 26.62
N SER A 233 9.78 -4.09 26.96
CA SER A 233 9.56 -2.92 26.10
C SER A 233 10.35 -3.03 24.80
N ARG A 234 9.66 -3.01 23.66
CA ARG A 234 10.28 -3.02 22.33
C ARG A 234 10.58 -1.57 21.95
N SER A 235 11.86 -1.24 21.78
CA SER A 235 12.30 0.13 21.49
C SER A 235 12.01 0.57 20.04
N GLY A 236 10.79 0.38 19.53
CA GLY A 236 10.44 0.70 18.14
C GLY A 236 11.05 -0.22 17.08
N ARG A 237 11.76 -1.27 17.50
CA ARG A 237 12.37 -2.30 16.63
C ARG A 237 12.06 -3.66 17.21
N MET A 238 11.87 -4.65 16.34
CA MET A 238 11.50 -6.03 16.68
C MET A 238 12.65 -6.77 17.40
N ARG A 239 13.08 -6.32 18.58
CA ARG A 239 14.14 -7.00 19.34
C ARG A 239 13.72 -8.40 19.79
N ASP A 240 14.77 -9.22 19.81
CA ASP A 240 15.00 -10.63 20.08
C ASP A 240 14.02 -11.69 19.55
N ILE A 241 14.55 -12.47 18.62
CA ILE A 241 13.89 -13.58 17.92
C ILE A 241 14.48 -14.93 18.41
N VAL A 242 15.64 -14.94 19.08
CA VAL A 242 16.35 -16.18 19.43
C VAL A 242 15.75 -16.89 20.62
N GLU A 243 15.45 -16.14 21.69
CA GLU A 243 14.94 -16.70 22.95
C GLU A 243 13.48 -17.21 22.84
N THR A 244 12.88 -17.11 21.64
CA THR A 244 11.47 -17.43 21.40
C THR A 244 11.23 -18.57 20.41
N ILE A 245 12.28 -19.15 19.78
CA ILE A 245 12.06 -20.36 18.98
C ILE A 245 11.64 -21.48 19.90
N ARG A 246 10.40 -21.92 19.71
CA ARG A 246 9.83 -23.07 20.41
C ARG A 246 10.17 -24.37 19.67
N ARG A 247 10.04 -25.50 20.36
CA ARG A 247 10.32 -26.82 19.78
C ARG A 247 9.59 -27.04 18.45
N ASP A 248 8.30 -26.71 18.39
CA ASP A 248 7.45 -26.83 17.20
C ASP A 248 7.98 -26.04 15.99
N GLN A 249 8.72 -24.96 16.23
CA GLN A 249 9.38 -24.17 15.21
C GLN A 249 10.78 -24.69 14.86
N MET A 250 11.47 -25.37 15.78
CA MET A 250 12.84 -25.87 15.59
C MET A 250 12.92 -26.92 14.47
N ASP A 251 11.90 -27.78 14.33
CA ASP A 251 11.83 -28.75 13.23
C ASP A 251 11.79 -28.07 11.86
N LEU A 252 11.11 -26.91 11.76
CA LEU A 252 11.04 -26.12 10.53
C LEU A 252 12.36 -25.40 10.24
N VAL A 253 13.05 -24.95 11.30
CA VAL A 253 14.37 -24.31 11.18
C VAL A 253 15.44 -25.29 10.73
N THR A 254 15.46 -26.48 11.34
CA THR A 254 16.55 -27.45 11.21
C THR A 254 16.27 -28.61 10.25
N GLY A 255 15.12 -28.58 9.57
CA GLY A 255 14.83 -29.53 8.50
C GLY A 255 15.81 -29.38 7.34
N THR A 256 16.15 -30.47 6.67
CA THR A 256 16.99 -30.44 5.46
C THR A 256 16.45 -29.44 4.43
N PRO A 257 17.30 -28.86 3.57
CA PRO A 257 16.81 -28.09 2.43
C PRO A 257 16.09 -29.02 1.46
N SER A 258 14.77 -29.14 1.64
CA SER A 258 13.83 -29.69 0.66
C SER A 258 13.43 -28.60 -0.34
N ASP A 259 13.02 -28.96 -1.55
CA ASP A 259 12.66 -28.05 -2.64
C ASP A 259 11.88 -26.82 -2.17
N ILE A 260 10.65 -26.97 -1.69
CA ILE A 260 9.84 -25.82 -1.27
C ILE A 260 9.11 -26.13 0.02
N LEU A 261 9.46 -25.37 1.06
CA LEU A 261 8.77 -25.35 2.33
C LEU A 261 7.90 -24.09 2.40
N VAL A 262 6.59 -24.28 2.42
CA VAL A 262 5.63 -23.22 2.72
C VAL A 262 5.32 -23.25 4.23
N VAL A 263 5.55 -22.15 4.93
CA VAL A 263 5.19 -21.98 6.34
C VAL A 263 3.98 -21.06 6.42
N GLN A 264 2.81 -21.68 6.56
CA GLN A 264 1.54 -21.00 6.80
C GLN A 264 1.40 -20.75 8.30
N GLY A 265 1.05 -19.55 8.68
CA GLY A 265 0.79 -19.25 10.10
C GLY A 265 0.13 -17.90 10.27
N GLY A 266 -0.70 -17.75 11.29
CA GLY A 266 -1.39 -16.48 11.51
C GLY A 266 -0.54 -15.39 12.19
N PRO A 267 -1.17 -14.31 12.67
CA PRO A 267 -0.49 -13.25 13.42
C PRO A 267 0.21 -13.77 14.67
N GLY A 268 1.43 -13.29 14.93
CA GLY A 268 2.17 -13.57 16.15
C GLY A 268 2.73 -14.99 16.32
N THR A 269 2.66 -15.82 15.29
CA THR A 269 3.15 -17.21 15.31
C THR A 269 4.65 -17.35 15.03
N GLY A 270 5.35 -16.25 14.73
CA GLY A 270 6.81 -16.25 14.57
C GLY A 270 7.34 -16.71 13.21
N LYS A 271 6.53 -16.72 12.14
CA LYS A 271 6.95 -17.17 10.79
C LYS A 271 8.26 -16.55 10.29
N SER A 272 8.38 -15.22 10.33
CA SER A 272 9.58 -14.52 9.88
C SER A 272 10.81 -14.91 10.72
N ALA A 273 10.61 -15.23 12.01
CA ALA A 273 11.66 -15.77 12.87
C ALA A 273 12.14 -17.13 12.40
N VAL A 274 11.21 -18.05 12.13
CA VAL A 274 11.53 -19.37 11.56
C VAL A 274 12.36 -19.23 10.29
N GLY A 275 11.97 -18.33 9.38
CA GLY A 275 12.72 -18.07 8.14
C GLY A 275 14.16 -17.61 8.37
N LEU A 276 14.37 -16.61 9.23
CA LEU A 276 15.71 -16.06 9.48
C LEU A 276 16.62 -17.04 10.23
N HIS A 277 16.09 -17.77 11.19
CA HIS A 277 16.83 -18.81 11.87
C HIS A 277 17.17 -19.98 10.96
N ARG A 278 16.27 -20.34 10.06
CA ARG A 278 16.53 -21.35 9.02
C ARG A 278 17.69 -20.92 8.12
N VAL A 279 17.77 -19.64 7.74
CA VAL A 279 18.93 -19.11 6.99
C VAL A 279 20.23 -19.35 7.75
N THR A 280 20.28 -19.00 9.03
CA THR A 280 21.47 -19.23 9.86
C THR A 280 21.80 -20.70 10.01
N TRP A 281 20.81 -21.57 10.21
CA TRP A 281 21.01 -23.01 10.30
C TRP A 281 21.58 -23.59 9.00
N LEU A 282 21.03 -23.20 7.84
CA LEU A 282 21.49 -23.65 6.52
C LEU A 282 22.93 -23.22 6.24
N VAL A 283 23.33 -22.01 6.64
CA VAL A 283 24.70 -21.52 6.47
C VAL A 283 25.67 -22.25 7.40
N ASN A 284 25.33 -22.36 8.69
CA ASN A 284 26.24 -22.95 9.68
C ASN A 284 26.42 -24.46 9.53
N ASN A 285 25.47 -25.14 8.87
CA ASN A 285 25.55 -26.57 8.54
C ASN A 285 25.97 -26.82 7.08
N GLU A 286 26.61 -25.84 6.45
CA GLU A 286 27.26 -25.95 5.13
C GLU A 286 26.33 -26.37 3.97
N HIS A 287 25.01 -26.18 4.12
CA HIS A 287 24.07 -26.43 3.03
C HIS A 287 24.22 -25.39 1.92
N PHE A 288 24.42 -24.11 2.28
CA PHE A 288 24.63 -23.01 1.35
C PHE A 288 25.61 -22.00 1.92
N LYS A 289 26.32 -21.27 1.05
CA LYS A 289 27.07 -20.07 1.47
C LYS A 289 26.08 -18.92 1.66
N ALA A 290 26.35 -18.01 2.61
CA ALA A 290 25.45 -16.88 2.88
C ALA A 290 25.15 -16.02 1.64
N GLN A 291 26.17 -15.78 0.81
CA GLN A 291 26.05 -15.05 -0.46
C GLN A 291 25.19 -15.75 -1.52
N ASP A 292 24.90 -17.04 -1.36
CA ASP A 292 24.06 -17.84 -2.25
C ASP A 292 22.59 -17.88 -1.76
N ILE A 293 22.27 -17.18 -0.68
CA ILE A 293 20.93 -17.04 -0.12
C ILE A 293 20.35 -15.66 -0.48
N LEU A 294 19.08 -15.64 -0.88
CA LEU A 294 18.29 -14.42 -1.10
C LEU A 294 17.11 -14.38 -0.13
N VAL A 295 16.98 -13.30 0.63
CA VAL A 295 15.83 -12.99 1.47
C VAL A 295 15.01 -11.88 0.82
N ILE A 296 13.73 -12.13 0.58
CA ILE A 296 12.81 -11.20 -0.04
C ILE A 296 11.80 -10.75 1.01
N GLY A 297 11.74 -9.44 1.20
CA GLY A 297 10.86 -8.80 2.18
C GLY A 297 9.80 -7.87 1.55
N PRO A 298 8.72 -7.57 2.29
CA PRO A 298 7.64 -6.71 1.80
C PRO A 298 8.03 -5.22 1.73
N HIS A 299 8.86 -4.74 2.67
CA HIS A 299 9.25 -3.33 2.79
C HIS A 299 10.64 -3.13 3.40
N GLN A 300 11.16 -1.91 3.30
CA GLN A 300 12.52 -1.55 3.72
C GLN A 300 12.77 -1.75 5.22
N ARG A 301 11.79 -1.45 6.08
CA ARG A 301 11.93 -1.62 7.54
C ARG A 301 12.13 -3.09 7.93
N PHE A 302 11.48 -4.01 7.23
CA PHE A 302 11.72 -5.44 7.40
C PHE A 302 13.14 -5.82 6.98
N LEU A 303 13.68 -5.27 5.89
CA LEU A 303 15.03 -5.60 5.45
C LEU A 303 16.11 -5.04 6.39
N GLU A 304 15.89 -3.84 6.93
CA GLU A 304 16.73 -3.28 8.01
C GLU A 304 16.71 -4.18 9.24
N TYR A 305 15.56 -4.78 9.53
CA TYR A 305 15.43 -5.77 10.59
C TYR A 305 16.23 -7.04 10.30
N VAL A 306 16.10 -7.61 9.11
CA VAL A 306 16.90 -8.77 8.67
C VAL A 306 18.40 -8.47 8.80
N GLY A 307 18.82 -7.28 8.36
CA GLY A 307 20.20 -6.79 8.46
C GLY A 307 20.70 -6.57 9.89
N GLN A 308 19.81 -6.42 10.87
CA GLN A 308 20.15 -6.37 12.30
C GLN A 308 20.19 -7.77 12.91
N VAL A 309 19.23 -8.63 12.58
CA VAL A 309 19.07 -9.94 13.25
C VAL A 309 20.03 -11.00 12.74
N LEU A 310 20.18 -11.19 11.43
CA LEU A 310 21.06 -12.24 10.91
C LEU A 310 22.49 -12.11 11.47
N PRO A 311 23.10 -10.90 11.57
CA PRO A 311 24.41 -10.75 12.20
C PRO A 311 24.43 -11.16 13.67
N THR A 312 23.37 -10.91 14.44
CA THR A 312 23.29 -11.36 15.85
C THR A 312 23.20 -12.89 15.93
N LEU A 313 22.54 -13.54 14.96
CA LEU A 313 22.47 -15.00 14.84
C LEU A 313 23.79 -15.65 14.40
N GLY A 314 24.73 -14.86 13.88
CA GLY A 314 26.04 -15.34 13.42
C GLY A 314 26.16 -15.47 11.91
N THR A 315 25.18 -14.99 11.15
CA THR A 315 25.18 -15.03 9.69
C THR A 315 25.25 -13.62 9.12
N ARG A 316 26.20 -13.37 8.22
CA ARG A 316 26.36 -12.08 7.53
C ARG A 316 26.39 -12.29 6.03
N ASP A 317 26.38 -11.21 5.27
CA ASP A 317 26.54 -11.21 3.81
C ASP A 317 25.44 -12.00 3.06
N VAL A 318 24.25 -12.06 3.64
CA VAL A 318 23.04 -12.59 2.99
C VAL A 318 22.44 -11.49 2.11
N ASN A 319 22.03 -11.84 0.90
CA ASN A 319 21.37 -10.88 0.00
C ASN A 319 19.95 -10.66 0.52
N ALA A 320 19.58 -9.42 0.83
CA ALA A 320 18.23 -9.06 1.26
C ALA A 320 17.68 -7.95 0.34
N VAL A 321 16.54 -8.17 -0.29
CA VAL A 321 15.97 -7.26 -1.30
C VAL A 321 14.46 -7.11 -1.10
N GLN A 322 13.93 -5.91 -1.36
CA GLN A 322 12.49 -5.69 -1.35
C GLN A 322 11.89 -6.28 -2.63
N LEU A 323 10.75 -6.96 -2.55
CA LEU A 323 10.12 -7.60 -3.72
C LEU A 323 10.03 -6.65 -4.94
N THR A 324 9.63 -5.40 -4.73
CA THR A 324 9.50 -4.38 -5.80
C THR A 324 10.82 -3.97 -6.47
N ARG A 325 11.96 -4.24 -5.83
CA ARG A 325 13.31 -3.93 -6.31
C ARG A 325 14.01 -5.12 -6.95
N LEU A 326 13.34 -6.26 -7.07
CA LEU A 326 13.92 -7.48 -7.64
C LEU A 326 14.14 -7.39 -9.15
N TRP A 327 13.34 -6.57 -9.85
CA TRP A 327 13.43 -6.36 -11.29
C TRP A 327 14.11 -5.03 -11.61
N ASP A 328 14.99 -5.07 -12.62
CA ASP A 328 15.75 -3.89 -13.05
C ASP A 328 14.86 -2.88 -13.79
N GLY A 329 14.92 -1.62 -13.36
CA GLY A 329 14.30 -0.48 -14.04
C GLY A 329 13.53 0.44 -13.10
N GLU A 330 13.36 1.69 -13.51
CA GLU A 330 12.53 2.64 -12.77
C GLU A 330 11.05 2.37 -13.03
N ILE A 331 10.24 2.52 -11.98
CA ILE A 331 8.78 2.44 -12.08
C ILE A 331 8.29 3.85 -12.40
N LEU A 332 7.86 4.05 -13.64
CA LEU A 332 7.49 5.35 -14.20
C LEU A 332 5.97 5.52 -14.38
N GLY A 333 5.20 4.44 -14.20
CA GLY A 333 3.75 4.43 -14.36
C GLY A 333 3.02 3.64 -13.29
N THR A 334 1.69 3.76 -13.30
CA THR A 334 0.77 2.98 -12.48
C THR A 334 -0.23 2.26 -13.36
N ASP A 335 -0.58 1.03 -12.99
CA ASP A 335 -1.61 0.26 -13.69
C ASP A 335 -2.98 0.48 -13.08
N THR A 336 -4.01 0.37 -13.93
CA THR A 336 -5.37 0.17 -13.44
C THR A 336 -5.46 -1.20 -12.75
N PRO A 337 -6.38 -1.41 -11.79
CA PRO A 337 -6.53 -2.71 -11.12
C PRO A 337 -6.73 -3.87 -12.11
N ARG A 338 -7.49 -3.65 -13.18
CA ARG A 338 -7.74 -4.66 -14.22
C ARG A 338 -6.48 -4.97 -15.04
N ALA A 339 -5.74 -3.94 -15.48
CA ALA A 339 -4.49 -4.13 -16.21
C ALA A 339 -3.46 -4.90 -15.37
N ARG A 340 -3.29 -4.50 -14.10
CA ARG A 340 -2.41 -5.18 -13.14
C ARG A 340 -2.80 -6.64 -12.95
N TYR A 341 -4.09 -6.94 -12.79
CA TYR A 341 -4.57 -8.31 -12.63
C TYR A 341 -4.17 -9.19 -13.82
N VAL A 342 -4.44 -8.70 -15.04
CA VAL A 342 -4.14 -9.43 -16.29
C VAL A 342 -2.64 -9.61 -16.49
N LYS A 343 -1.83 -8.54 -16.36
CA LYS A 343 -0.37 -8.60 -16.57
C LYS A 343 0.33 -9.55 -15.60
N SER A 344 -0.19 -9.65 -14.39
CA SER A 344 0.41 -10.43 -13.31
C SER A 344 -0.10 -11.88 -13.24
N ASP A 345 -1.14 -12.22 -14.00
CA ASP A 345 -1.66 -13.58 -14.14
C ASP A 345 -0.76 -14.47 -15.02
N GLU A 346 -0.75 -15.77 -14.75
CA GLU A 346 0.06 -16.73 -15.50
C GLU A 346 -0.30 -16.78 -16.99
N ARG A 347 -1.57 -16.55 -17.35
CA ARG A 347 -2.02 -16.49 -18.75
C ARG A 347 -1.20 -15.50 -19.59
N MET A 348 -0.70 -14.43 -18.96
CA MET A 348 0.14 -13.44 -19.63
C MET A 348 1.44 -14.06 -20.18
N ALA A 349 2.02 -15.06 -19.53
CA ALA A 349 3.20 -15.77 -20.04
C ALA A 349 2.92 -16.44 -21.40
N ALA A 350 1.71 -16.98 -21.59
CA ALA A 350 1.30 -17.57 -22.87
C ALA A 350 1.13 -16.50 -23.97
N VAL A 351 0.55 -15.35 -23.63
CA VAL A 351 0.42 -14.20 -24.54
C VAL A 351 1.79 -13.68 -24.97
N LEU A 352 2.72 -13.51 -24.02
CA LEU A 352 4.09 -13.07 -24.28
C LEU A 352 4.87 -14.09 -25.14
N ARG A 353 4.70 -15.38 -24.89
CA ARG A 353 5.27 -16.44 -25.75
C ARG A 353 4.75 -16.33 -27.18
N ARG A 354 3.43 -16.26 -27.37
CA ARG A 354 2.82 -16.10 -28.70
C ARG A 354 3.27 -14.81 -29.40
N ARG A 355 3.43 -13.72 -28.66
CA ARG A 355 3.97 -12.46 -29.18
C ARG A 355 5.36 -12.65 -29.77
N VAL A 356 6.23 -13.39 -29.11
CA VAL A 356 7.58 -13.71 -29.61
C VAL A 356 7.51 -14.65 -30.81
N GLU A 357 6.67 -15.70 -30.77
CA GLU A 357 6.55 -16.66 -31.90
C GLU A 357 6.00 -16.02 -33.18
N THR A 358 5.10 -15.04 -33.07
CA THR A 358 4.46 -14.35 -34.21
C THR A 358 5.45 -13.51 -35.04
N GLU A 359 6.66 -13.26 -34.53
CA GLU A 359 7.71 -12.57 -35.28
C GLU A 359 8.31 -13.40 -36.42
N CYS A 360 8.23 -14.73 -36.34
CA CYS A 360 8.67 -15.61 -37.42
C CYS A 360 7.67 -15.57 -38.57
N ARG A 361 8.13 -15.17 -39.77
CA ARG A 361 7.32 -14.98 -40.99
C ARG A 361 7.83 -15.86 -42.13
N PRO A 362 7.46 -17.15 -42.18
CA PRO A 362 7.86 -18.05 -43.26
C PRO A 362 7.52 -17.53 -44.66
N GLU A 363 6.40 -16.83 -44.80
CA GLU A 363 5.93 -16.23 -46.05
C GLU A 363 6.90 -15.18 -46.63
N ALA A 364 7.71 -14.53 -45.79
CA ALA A 364 8.71 -13.57 -46.25
C ALA A 364 9.85 -14.21 -47.07
N LEU A 365 9.94 -15.54 -47.09
CA LEU A 365 10.85 -16.29 -47.95
C LEU A 365 10.51 -16.10 -49.43
N ASP A 366 9.24 -15.92 -49.78
CA ASP A 366 8.80 -15.85 -51.18
C ASP A 366 9.45 -14.68 -51.91
N ASP A 367 9.52 -13.52 -51.25
CA ASP A 367 10.19 -12.30 -51.73
C ASP A 367 11.72 -12.45 -51.93
N LEU A 368 12.32 -13.49 -51.34
CA LEU A 368 13.78 -13.71 -51.30
C LEU A 368 14.23 -14.86 -52.18
N THR A 369 13.29 -15.61 -52.77
CA THR A 369 13.59 -16.70 -53.70
C THR A 369 13.70 -16.19 -55.14
N THR A 370 14.54 -16.85 -55.93
CA THR A 370 14.65 -16.61 -57.38
C THR A 370 13.80 -17.63 -58.12
N ALA A 371 13.13 -17.19 -59.18
CA ALA A 371 12.34 -18.06 -60.05
C ALA A 371 13.15 -19.27 -60.56
N PRO A 372 12.48 -20.38 -60.89
CA PRO A 372 13.11 -21.56 -61.47
C PRO A 372 13.98 -21.23 -62.68
N SER A 373 15.18 -21.81 -62.76
CA SER A 373 16.06 -21.61 -63.91
C SER A 373 15.67 -22.51 -65.11
N PHE A 374 14.93 -23.59 -64.84
CA PHE A 374 14.47 -24.57 -65.83
C PHE A 374 13.05 -25.05 -65.52
N GLU A 375 12.37 -25.58 -66.53
CA GLU A 375 11.04 -26.19 -66.39
C GLU A 375 11.15 -27.45 -65.51
N GLY A 376 10.56 -27.41 -64.30
CA GLY A 376 10.64 -28.47 -63.29
C GLY A 376 11.58 -28.20 -62.10
N ASP A 377 12.30 -27.08 -62.08
CA ASP A 377 13.15 -26.66 -60.95
C ASP A 377 12.32 -25.88 -59.90
N GLU A 378 12.66 -26.01 -58.62
CA GLU A 378 11.95 -25.29 -57.54
C GLU A 378 12.51 -23.87 -57.38
N ALA A 379 11.68 -22.92 -56.95
CA ALA A 379 12.17 -21.61 -56.50
C ALA A 379 13.21 -21.79 -55.38
N ALA A 380 14.30 -21.02 -55.42
CA ALA A 380 15.43 -21.25 -54.54
C ALA A 380 16.08 -19.95 -54.05
N VAL A 381 16.66 -20.02 -52.86
CA VAL A 381 17.53 -18.97 -52.32
C VAL A 381 18.90 -19.10 -52.99
N VAL A 382 19.37 -18.01 -53.56
CA VAL A 382 20.66 -17.94 -54.24
C VAL A 382 21.65 -17.13 -53.41
N VAL A 383 22.76 -17.74 -53.02
CA VAL A 383 23.83 -17.13 -52.21
C VAL A 383 25.15 -17.20 -52.97
N THR A 384 25.85 -16.08 -53.08
CA THR A 384 27.17 -16.03 -53.72
C THR A 384 28.27 -16.10 -52.66
N ALA A 385 29.18 -17.08 -52.79
CA ALA A 385 30.35 -17.28 -51.94
C ALA A 385 31.62 -17.16 -52.80
N GLY A 386 32.28 -16.01 -52.73
CA GLY A 386 33.39 -15.68 -53.62
C GLY A 386 32.92 -15.58 -55.09
N SER A 387 33.41 -16.47 -55.95
CA SER A 387 32.99 -16.58 -57.36
C SER A 387 31.96 -17.69 -57.61
N THR A 388 31.53 -18.40 -56.57
CA THR A 388 30.63 -19.56 -56.67
C THR A 388 29.22 -19.14 -56.31
N THR A 389 28.24 -19.55 -57.11
CA THR A 389 26.82 -19.34 -56.80
C THR A 389 26.25 -20.63 -56.24
N LEU A 390 25.67 -20.57 -55.05
CA LEU A 390 25.06 -21.68 -54.33
C LEU A 390 23.54 -21.52 -54.36
N ARG A 391 22.83 -22.61 -54.54
CA ARG A 391 21.36 -22.64 -54.66
C ARG A 391 20.80 -23.57 -53.59
N VAL A 392 19.85 -23.08 -52.79
CA VAL A 392 19.13 -23.89 -51.79
C VAL A 392 17.63 -23.81 -52.10
N PRO A 393 16.96 -24.94 -52.40
CA PRO A 393 15.53 -24.98 -52.69
C PRO A 393 14.68 -24.41 -51.53
N ARG A 394 13.55 -23.79 -51.87
CA ARG A 394 12.63 -23.18 -50.90
C ARG A 394 12.13 -24.21 -49.88
N SER A 395 11.72 -25.39 -50.34
CA SER A 395 11.27 -26.52 -49.52
C SER A 395 12.30 -26.93 -48.47
N GLU A 396 13.58 -26.97 -48.82
CA GLU A 396 14.66 -27.27 -47.87
C GLU A 396 14.81 -26.16 -46.83
N VAL A 397 14.76 -24.89 -47.24
CA VAL A 397 14.83 -23.76 -46.28
C VAL A 397 13.66 -23.81 -45.29
N LEU A 398 12.46 -24.13 -45.76
CA LEU A 398 11.29 -24.32 -44.88
C LEU A 398 11.45 -25.52 -43.96
N ALA A 399 12.01 -26.63 -44.45
CA ALA A 399 12.29 -27.80 -43.61
C ALA A 399 13.27 -27.47 -42.47
N PHE A 400 14.34 -26.71 -42.75
CA PHE A 400 15.26 -26.24 -41.70
C PHE A 400 14.59 -25.29 -40.72
N LEU A 401 13.68 -24.45 -41.21
CA LEU A 401 12.90 -23.54 -40.37
C LEU A 401 12.01 -24.33 -39.41
N ASP A 402 11.25 -25.30 -39.91
CA ASP A 402 10.37 -26.14 -39.11
C ASP A 402 11.16 -27.00 -38.11
N GLU A 403 12.30 -27.56 -38.53
CA GLU A 403 13.20 -28.30 -37.64
C GLU A 403 13.69 -27.41 -36.48
N ALA A 404 14.17 -26.21 -36.79
CA ALA A 404 14.65 -25.28 -35.77
C ALA A 404 13.52 -24.80 -34.85
N ARG A 405 12.32 -24.54 -35.39
CA ARG A 405 11.15 -24.12 -34.61
C ARG A 405 10.66 -25.20 -33.65
N GLY A 406 10.72 -26.47 -34.05
CA GLY A 406 10.29 -27.62 -33.27
C GLY A 406 11.23 -28.03 -32.14
N THR A 407 12.38 -27.37 -32.02
CA THR A 407 13.34 -27.66 -30.95
C THR A 407 13.00 -26.89 -29.68
N GLU A 408 13.38 -27.41 -28.51
CA GLU A 408 13.25 -26.67 -27.26
C GLU A 408 14.38 -25.63 -27.14
N GLY A 409 14.07 -24.48 -26.56
CA GLY A 409 15.05 -23.42 -26.28
C GLY A 409 14.53 -22.02 -26.51
N ALA A 410 15.38 -21.03 -26.21
CA ALA A 410 15.04 -19.63 -26.41
C ALA A 410 14.90 -19.31 -27.91
N TYR A 411 14.14 -18.25 -28.22
CA TYR A 411 13.90 -17.83 -29.60
C TYR A 411 15.20 -17.58 -30.38
N ARG A 412 16.20 -16.91 -29.79
CA ARG A 412 17.49 -16.66 -30.44
C ARG A 412 18.33 -17.92 -30.63
N GLU A 413 18.22 -18.89 -29.74
CA GLU A 413 18.90 -20.18 -29.89
C GLU A 413 18.33 -20.96 -31.06
N ARG A 414 16.99 -21.03 -31.17
CA ARG A 414 16.29 -21.63 -32.31
C ARG A 414 16.62 -20.91 -33.63
N ARG A 415 16.64 -19.57 -33.62
CA ARG A 415 17.06 -18.76 -34.78
C ARG A 415 18.51 -19.05 -35.21
N GLU A 416 19.43 -19.16 -34.26
CA GLU A 416 20.84 -19.49 -34.58
C GLU A 416 20.99 -20.93 -35.06
N ARG A 417 20.18 -21.87 -34.54
CA ARG A 417 20.10 -23.23 -35.09
C ARG A 417 19.64 -23.23 -36.54
N PHE A 418 18.59 -22.50 -36.88
CA PHE A 418 18.15 -22.34 -38.28
C PHE A 418 19.28 -21.81 -39.17
N ARG A 419 19.99 -20.77 -38.70
CA ARG A 419 21.15 -20.23 -39.40
C ARG A 419 22.25 -21.28 -39.58
N SER A 420 22.55 -22.07 -38.55
CA SER A 420 23.53 -23.16 -38.62
C SER A 420 23.15 -24.19 -39.67
N LEU A 421 21.90 -24.69 -39.65
CA LEU A 421 21.40 -25.68 -40.62
C LEU A 421 21.52 -25.16 -42.05
N LEU A 422 21.15 -23.90 -42.28
CA LEU A 422 21.27 -23.25 -43.59
C LEU A 422 22.74 -23.13 -44.04
N VAL A 423 23.64 -22.72 -43.15
CA VAL A 423 25.07 -22.60 -43.45
C VAL A 423 25.69 -23.97 -43.71
N ASP A 424 25.32 -24.99 -42.94
CA ASP A 424 25.76 -26.36 -43.14
C ASP A 424 25.34 -26.90 -44.51
N ARG A 425 24.10 -26.60 -44.93
CA ARG A 425 23.63 -26.93 -46.28
C ARG A 425 24.39 -26.19 -47.38
N LEU A 426 24.66 -24.89 -47.20
CA LEU A 426 25.47 -24.10 -48.13
C LEU A 426 26.91 -24.61 -48.22
N LEU A 427 27.49 -25.10 -47.13
CA LEU A 427 28.81 -25.73 -47.12
C LEU A 427 28.81 -27.04 -47.91
N GLN A 428 27.77 -27.86 -47.77
CA GLN A 428 27.60 -29.08 -48.57
C GLN A 428 27.50 -28.76 -50.07
N GLU A 429 26.69 -27.77 -50.45
CA GLU A 429 26.61 -27.28 -51.84
C GLU A 429 27.96 -26.77 -52.35
N LEU A 430 28.67 -25.99 -51.55
CA LEU A 430 29.99 -25.48 -51.92
C LEU A 430 31.02 -26.61 -52.09
N ALA A 431 30.97 -27.64 -51.25
CA ALA A 431 31.83 -28.81 -51.36
C ALA A 431 31.54 -29.61 -52.64
N ALA A 432 30.27 -29.71 -53.05
CA ALA A 432 29.87 -30.36 -54.28
C ALA A 432 30.32 -29.59 -55.54
N VAL A 433 30.15 -28.26 -55.55
CA VAL A 433 30.46 -27.41 -56.71
C VAL A 433 31.96 -27.07 -56.79
N ALA A 434 32.64 -26.91 -55.65
CA ALA A 434 34.04 -26.50 -55.57
C ALA A 434 34.82 -27.25 -54.45
N PRO A 435 35.16 -28.54 -54.65
CA PRO A 435 35.74 -29.41 -53.60
C PRO A 435 37.04 -28.88 -52.97
N ARG A 436 37.86 -28.17 -53.75
CA ARG A 436 39.14 -27.60 -53.28
C ARG A 436 38.96 -26.39 -52.34
N ARG A 437 37.81 -25.71 -52.40
CA ARG A 437 37.49 -24.60 -51.50
C ARG A 437 36.85 -25.10 -50.22
N GLY A 438 36.03 -26.16 -50.23
CA GLY A 438 35.30 -26.65 -49.05
C GLY A 438 36.12 -27.10 -47.82
N GLN A 439 37.46 -27.13 -47.89
CA GLN A 439 38.35 -27.63 -46.82
C GLN A 439 38.94 -26.54 -45.89
N GLY A 440 38.66 -25.25 -46.13
CA GLY A 440 39.19 -24.15 -45.33
C GLY A 440 38.35 -23.82 -44.08
N GLY A 441 38.96 -23.83 -42.89
CA GLY A 441 38.27 -23.55 -41.61
C GLY A 441 37.69 -22.14 -41.45
N THR A 442 37.94 -21.20 -42.38
CA THR A 442 37.40 -19.83 -42.36
C THR A 442 36.09 -19.68 -43.13
N ILE A 443 35.73 -20.63 -44.00
CA ILE A 443 34.63 -20.47 -44.97
C ILE A 443 33.25 -20.49 -44.31
N ARG A 444 33.09 -21.30 -43.26
CA ARG A 444 31.86 -21.27 -42.45
C ARG A 444 31.57 -19.86 -41.95
N ARG A 445 32.59 -19.19 -41.39
CA ARG A 445 32.48 -17.82 -40.87
C ARG A 445 32.18 -16.80 -41.99
N ASP A 446 32.71 -17.01 -43.18
CA ASP A 446 32.43 -16.17 -44.35
C ASP A 446 30.98 -16.31 -44.85
N LEU A 447 30.43 -17.53 -44.82
CA LEU A 447 29.01 -17.81 -45.12
C LEU A 447 28.08 -17.27 -44.03
N GLU A 448 28.44 -17.43 -42.77
CA GLU A 448 27.69 -16.86 -41.64
C GLU A 448 27.57 -15.34 -41.77
N ARG A 449 28.65 -14.65 -42.18
CA ARG A 449 28.69 -13.18 -42.40
C ARG A 449 28.23 -12.75 -43.79
N ASN A 450 27.66 -13.66 -44.59
CA ASN A 450 27.22 -13.33 -45.93
C ASN A 450 25.96 -12.45 -45.87
N ARG A 451 26.01 -11.28 -46.52
CA ARG A 451 24.90 -10.31 -46.53
C ARG A 451 23.56 -10.88 -47.04
N ARG A 452 23.55 -11.92 -47.89
CA ARG A 452 22.32 -12.58 -48.34
C ARG A 452 21.77 -13.50 -47.26
N VAL A 453 22.63 -14.26 -46.59
CA VAL A 453 22.25 -15.14 -45.47
C VAL A 453 21.73 -14.31 -44.30
N GLU A 454 22.44 -13.24 -43.91
CA GLU A 454 21.99 -12.34 -42.84
C GLU A 454 20.64 -11.69 -43.17
N ARG A 455 20.46 -11.21 -44.40
CA ARG A 455 19.16 -10.64 -44.84
C ARG A 455 18.04 -11.68 -44.85
N LEU A 456 18.32 -12.91 -45.26
CA LEU A 456 17.34 -13.99 -45.26
C LEU A 456 16.88 -14.30 -43.83
N VAL A 457 17.83 -14.52 -42.93
CA VAL A 457 17.53 -14.82 -41.52
C VAL A 457 16.80 -13.66 -40.85
N GLU A 458 17.20 -12.41 -41.09
CA GLU A 458 16.55 -11.24 -40.47
C GLU A 458 15.15 -10.96 -41.00
N ARG A 459 14.88 -11.28 -42.27
CA ARG A 459 13.56 -11.06 -42.89
C ARG A 459 12.55 -12.15 -42.50
N ILE A 460 12.98 -13.41 -42.46
CA ILE A 460 12.14 -14.56 -42.14
C ILE A 460 11.97 -14.67 -40.62
N TRP A 461 13.03 -14.42 -39.87
CA TRP A 461 13.06 -14.67 -38.43
C TRP A 461 13.72 -13.50 -37.66
N PRO A 462 13.10 -12.30 -37.68
CA PRO A 462 13.61 -11.12 -36.98
C PRO A 462 13.70 -11.37 -35.47
N SER A 463 14.68 -10.76 -34.80
CA SER A 463 14.85 -10.85 -33.35
C SER A 463 14.44 -9.55 -32.67
N PRO A 464 13.20 -9.42 -32.13
CA PRO A 464 12.83 -8.21 -31.40
C PRO A 464 13.63 -8.06 -30.10
N GLY A 465 13.76 -6.83 -29.63
CA GLY A 465 14.14 -6.57 -28.23
C GLY A 465 12.93 -6.73 -27.32
N ALA A 466 13.15 -7.17 -26.07
CA ALA A 466 12.06 -7.39 -25.10
C ALA A 466 11.18 -6.14 -24.89
N ARG A 467 11.79 -4.95 -24.77
CA ARG A 467 11.04 -3.69 -24.66
C ARG A 467 10.18 -3.44 -25.89
N GLU A 468 10.72 -3.55 -27.09
CA GLU A 468 9.96 -3.29 -28.32
C GLU A 468 8.84 -4.32 -28.55
N ALA A 469 9.08 -5.59 -28.20
CA ALA A 469 8.05 -6.64 -28.25
C ALA A 469 6.86 -6.30 -27.34
N LEU A 470 7.11 -5.81 -26.13
CA LEU A 470 6.04 -5.42 -25.18
C LEU A 470 5.33 -4.13 -25.62
N ARG A 471 6.09 -3.12 -26.08
CA ARG A 471 5.53 -1.84 -26.57
C ARG A 471 4.59 -2.06 -27.75
N SER A 472 5.05 -2.79 -28.76
CA SER A 472 4.25 -3.10 -29.94
C SER A 472 3.02 -3.97 -29.63
N LEU A 473 3.11 -4.84 -28.62
CA LEU A 473 1.96 -5.59 -28.13
C LEU A 473 0.90 -4.63 -27.55
N TYR A 474 1.27 -3.76 -26.61
CA TYR A 474 0.30 -2.86 -25.98
C TYR A 474 -0.26 -1.77 -26.91
N ASP A 475 0.51 -1.34 -27.91
CA ASP A 475 0.12 -0.28 -28.84
C ASP A 475 -0.83 -0.76 -29.96
N SER A 476 -0.87 -2.08 -30.23
CA SER A 476 -1.63 -2.64 -31.35
C SER A 476 -2.77 -3.54 -30.87
N PRO A 477 -4.04 -3.11 -31.00
CA PRO A 477 -5.20 -3.94 -30.70
C PRO A 477 -5.23 -5.24 -31.51
N ASP A 478 -4.77 -5.23 -32.76
CA ASP A 478 -4.77 -6.42 -33.62
C ASP A 478 -3.72 -7.44 -33.19
N LEU A 479 -2.54 -6.98 -32.74
CA LEU A 479 -1.53 -7.87 -32.18
C LEU A 479 -1.99 -8.45 -30.85
N LEU A 480 -2.64 -7.66 -29.98
CA LEU A 480 -3.26 -8.17 -28.75
C LEU A 480 -4.27 -9.26 -29.05
N ARG A 481 -5.20 -9.01 -29.98
CA ARG A 481 -6.22 -10.00 -30.37
C ARG A 481 -5.60 -11.30 -30.88
N THR A 482 -4.55 -11.19 -31.69
CA THR A 482 -3.84 -12.37 -32.24
C THR A 482 -3.09 -13.14 -31.16
N CYS A 483 -2.34 -12.45 -30.30
CA CYS A 483 -1.53 -13.10 -29.27
C CYS A 483 -2.38 -13.63 -28.10
N ALA A 484 -3.47 -12.95 -27.79
CA ALA A 484 -4.35 -13.26 -26.66
C ALA A 484 -5.57 -14.12 -27.03
N ALA A 485 -5.71 -14.54 -28.29
CA ALA A 485 -6.79 -15.40 -28.76
C ALA A 485 -7.00 -16.63 -27.84
N ASP A 486 -8.24 -16.86 -27.40
CA ASP A 486 -8.60 -17.96 -26.48
C ASP A 486 -7.89 -17.94 -25.11
N VAL A 487 -7.25 -16.82 -24.73
CA VAL A 487 -6.52 -16.67 -23.46
C VAL A 487 -7.05 -15.49 -22.64
N LEU A 488 -7.25 -14.34 -23.27
CA LEU A 488 -7.81 -13.14 -22.64
C LEU A 488 -9.09 -12.70 -23.35
N ASP A 489 -10.08 -12.23 -22.58
CA ASP A 489 -11.29 -11.64 -23.14
C ASP A 489 -11.06 -10.22 -23.71
N ASP A 490 -12.03 -9.69 -24.44
CA ASP A 490 -11.91 -8.38 -25.11
C ASP A 490 -11.72 -7.22 -24.13
N ASP A 491 -12.32 -7.29 -22.95
CA ASP A 491 -12.17 -6.26 -21.92
C ASP A 491 -10.78 -6.32 -21.26
N GLU A 492 -10.25 -7.53 -21.02
CA GLU A 492 -8.90 -7.78 -20.54
C GLU A 492 -7.86 -7.27 -21.55
N GLN A 493 -8.07 -7.51 -22.85
CA GLN A 493 -7.24 -6.96 -23.92
C GLN A 493 -7.31 -5.43 -23.95
N ALA A 494 -8.51 -4.85 -23.84
CA ALA A 494 -8.68 -3.40 -23.78
C ALA A 494 -7.99 -2.77 -22.55
N ALA A 495 -7.94 -3.48 -21.42
CA ALA A 495 -7.24 -3.04 -20.22
C ALA A 495 -5.70 -3.02 -20.39
N LEU A 496 -5.14 -3.85 -21.27
CA LEU A 496 -3.71 -3.85 -21.58
C LEU A 496 -3.31 -2.79 -22.61
N HIS A 497 -4.24 -2.35 -23.45
CA HIS A 497 -3.95 -1.44 -24.55
C HIS A 497 -3.46 -0.07 -24.04
N ARG A 498 -2.29 0.34 -24.54
CA ARG A 498 -1.62 1.60 -24.16
C ARG A 498 -0.84 2.16 -25.34
N SER A 499 -1.08 3.43 -25.66
CA SER A 499 -0.32 4.13 -26.70
C SER A 499 1.16 4.22 -26.37
N ARG A 500 2.01 3.95 -27.36
CA ARG A 500 3.48 4.03 -27.23
C ARG A 500 3.99 5.45 -26.98
N ALA A 501 5.00 5.58 -26.13
CA ALA A 501 5.78 6.81 -26.04
C ALA A 501 6.72 6.99 -27.27
N ALA A 502 7.30 8.19 -27.43
CA ALA A 502 8.23 8.48 -28.51
C ALA A 502 9.48 7.57 -28.48
N THR A 503 10.01 7.31 -27.28
CA THR A 503 11.15 6.43 -27.03
C THR A 503 10.80 5.38 -25.98
N ALA A 504 11.50 4.24 -26.00
CA ALA A 504 11.24 3.14 -25.07
C ALA A 504 11.57 3.48 -23.61
N ASP A 505 12.48 4.43 -23.37
CA ASP A 505 12.82 4.87 -22.00
C ASP A 505 11.79 5.86 -21.43
N ALA A 506 10.99 6.50 -22.29
CA ALA A 506 9.93 7.41 -21.88
C ALA A 506 8.58 6.71 -21.67
N ASP A 507 8.48 5.40 -21.95
CA ASP A 507 7.28 4.63 -21.69
C ASP A 507 7.02 4.52 -20.17
N PRO A 508 5.76 4.66 -19.71
CA PRO A 508 5.40 4.62 -18.30
C PRO A 508 5.42 3.19 -17.76
N TRP A 509 6.60 2.58 -17.69
CA TRP A 509 6.79 1.20 -17.25
C TRP A 509 6.33 1.01 -15.80
N THR A 510 5.45 0.03 -15.60
CA THR A 510 4.94 -0.36 -14.28
C THR A 510 5.77 -1.51 -13.71
N LEU A 511 5.57 -1.83 -12.43
CA LEU A 511 6.22 -3.01 -11.82
C LEU A 511 5.87 -4.30 -12.58
N ASP A 512 4.60 -4.50 -12.90
CA ASP A 512 4.11 -5.70 -13.57
C ASP A 512 4.63 -5.79 -15.03
N ASP A 513 4.90 -4.64 -15.67
CA ASP A 513 5.61 -4.62 -16.96
C ASP A 513 7.06 -5.10 -16.83
N HIS A 514 7.78 -4.73 -15.76
CA HIS A 514 9.15 -5.20 -15.55
C HIS A 514 9.23 -6.72 -15.38
N VAL A 515 8.21 -7.32 -14.75
CA VAL A 515 8.06 -8.79 -14.68
C VAL A 515 7.85 -9.38 -16.08
N CYS A 516 6.97 -8.77 -16.89
CA CYS A 516 6.75 -9.18 -18.28
C CYS A 516 8.00 -9.03 -19.16
N LEU A 517 8.79 -7.97 -18.96
CA LEU A 517 10.05 -7.73 -19.67
C LEU A 517 11.11 -8.77 -19.31
N GLU A 518 11.16 -9.24 -18.06
CA GLU A 518 12.00 -10.38 -17.68
C GLU A 518 11.54 -11.68 -18.37
N GLU A 519 10.23 -11.97 -18.39
CA GLU A 519 9.70 -13.14 -19.11
C GLU A 519 10.07 -13.08 -20.60
N LEU A 520 9.93 -11.92 -21.24
CA LEU A 520 10.30 -11.72 -22.64
C LEU A 520 11.80 -11.88 -22.87
N ARG A 521 12.66 -11.36 -21.98
CA ARG A 521 14.12 -11.60 -22.07
C ARG A 521 14.41 -13.09 -22.02
N PHE A 522 13.83 -13.81 -21.06
CA PHE A 522 14.00 -15.25 -20.94
C PHE A 522 13.53 -15.98 -22.22
N LEU A 523 12.35 -15.67 -22.74
CA LEU A 523 11.82 -16.28 -23.96
C LEU A 523 12.66 -15.97 -25.21
N ILE A 524 13.20 -14.74 -25.31
CA ILE A 524 13.95 -14.29 -26.48
C ILE A 524 15.41 -14.76 -26.44
N THR A 525 16.12 -14.48 -25.36
CA THR A 525 17.58 -14.67 -25.25
C THR A 525 17.98 -15.88 -24.41
N GLY A 526 17.06 -16.47 -23.64
CA GLY A 526 17.40 -17.49 -22.64
C GLY A 526 18.07 -16.90 -21.39
N GLU A 527 18.17 -15.57 -21.30
CA GLU A 527 18.82 -14.89 -20.19
C GLU A 527 18.03 -15.12 -18.90
N THR A 528 18.69 -15.73 -17.92
CA THR A 528 18.17 -15.83 -16.56
C THR A 528 18.99 -14.94 -15.62
N PRO A 529 18.35 -14.27 -14.66
CA PRO A 529 19.06 -13.54 -13.62
C PRO A 529 19.95 -14.45 -12.76
N ARG A 530 20.73 -13.83 -11.85
CA ARG A 530 21.53 -14.57 -10.86
C ARG A 530 20.65 -15.59 -10.13
N ARG A 531 21.15 -16.83 -10.08
CA ARG A 531 20.52 -17.93 -9.35
C ARG A 531 21.07 -18.03 -7.93
N TYR A 532 20.19 -18.36 -6.99
CA TYR A 532 20.44 -18.53 -5.58
C TYR A 532 20.21 -19.99 -5.18
N GLY A 533 21.05 -20.50 -4.28
CA GLY A 533 20.89 -21.85 -3.72
C GLY A 533 19.68 -21.95 -2.78
N HIS A 534 19.37 -20.87 -2.06
CA HIS A 534 18.16 -20.80 -1.23
C HIS A 534 17.47 -19.44 -1.34
N ILE A 535 16.14 -19.43 -1.42
CA ILE A 535 15.34 -18.20 -1.42
C ILE A 535 14.35 -18.23 -0.25
N VAL A 536 14.37 -17.19 0.58
CA VAL A 536 13.33 -16.95 1.59
C VAL A 536 12.42 -15.85 1.08
N VAL A 537 11.11 -16.08 1.08
CA VAL A 537 10.13 -15.07 0.70
C VAL A 537 9.16 -14.85 1.84
N ASP A 538 9.15 -13.65 2.41
CA ASP A 538 8.17 -13.25 3.42
C ASP A 538 6.94 -12.58 2.79
N GLU A 539 5.79 -12.70 3.45
CA GLU A 539 4.48 -12.23 2.96
C GLU A 539 4.11 -12.77 1.56
N ALA A 540 4.47 -14.03 1.30
CA ALA A 540 4.36 -14.65 -0.02
C ALA A 540 2.93 -14.78 -0.56
N GLN A 541 1.91 -14.63 0.30
CA GLN A 541 0.51 -14.64 -0.12
C GLN A 541 0.13 -13.45 -1.02
N ASP A 542 0.99 -12.43 -1.13
CA ASP A 542 0.80 -11.31 -2.06
C ASP A 542 1.56 -11.49 -3.38
N LEU A 543 2.32 -12.58 -3.54
CA LEU A 543 2.97 -12.88 -4.80
C LEU A 543 1.94 -13.12 -5.90
N THR A 544 2.17 -12.46 -7.02
CA THR A 544 1.39 -12.74 -8.24
C THR A 544 1.95 -13.97 -8.97
N PRO A 545 1.15 -14.67 -9.78
CA PRO A 545 1.61 -15.81 -10.57
C PRO A 545 2.86 -15.52 -11.42
N MET A 546 2.91 -14.38 -12.11
CA MET A 546 4.07 -14.00 -12.93
C MET A 546 5.32 -13.72 -12.09
N GLN A 547 5.16 -13.16 -10.88
CA GLN A 547 6.27 -12.97 -9.96
C GLN A 547 6.78 -14.30 -9.41
N ALA A 548 5.90 -15.26 -9.09
CA ALA A 548 6.28 -16.60 -8.68
C ALA A 548 7.12 -17.31 -9.76
N ARG A 549 6.72 -17.20 -11.04
CA ARG A 549 7.50 -17.72 -12.17
C ARG A 549 8.88 -17.07 -12.28
N ALA A 550 8.97 -15.75 -12.08
CA ALA A 550 10.24 -15.04 -12.04
C ALA A 550 11.14 -15.48 -10.88
N LEU A 551 10.56 -15.72 -9.71
CA LEU A 551 11.27 -16.24 -8.55
C LEU A 551 11.82 -17.66 -8.77
N ARG A 552 11.04 -18.54 -9.41
CA ARG A 552 11.52 -19.88 -9.79
C ARG A 552 12.79 -19.81 -10.64
N ARG A 553 12.84 -18.91 -11.63
CA ARG A 553 14.05 -18.73 -12.48
C ARG A 553 15.30 -18.26 -11.70
N ARG A 554 15.10 -17.64 -10.53
CA ARG A 554 16.18 -17.20 -9.63
C ARG A 554 16.60 -18.30 -8.66
N CYS A 555 15.89 -19.42 -8.60
CA CYS A 555 16.31 -20.58 -7.85
C CYS A 555 17.29 -21.42 -8.69
N ALA A 556 18.35 -21.92 -8.07
CA ALA A 556 19.22 -22.91 -8.70
C ALA A 556 18.43 -24.21 -8.99
N ALA A 557 18.93 -25.06 -9.90
CA ALA A 557 18.25 -26.30 -10.27
C ALA A 557 18.02 -27.23 -9.05
N ASN A 558 19.02 -27.32 -8.16
CA ASN A 558 18.93 -28.03 -6.87
C ASN A 558 18.75 -27.06 -5.69
N GLY A 559 18.21 -25.87 -5.97
CA GLY A 559 17.96 -24.85 -4.97
C GLY A 559 16.66 -25.10 -4.23
N SER A 560 16.53 -24.53 -3.04
CA SER A 560 15.33 -24.65 -2.21
C SER A 560 14.70 -23.28 -1.90
N MET A 561 13.46 -23.28 -1.46
CA MET A 561 12.74 -22.08 -1.03
C MET A 561 12.07 -22.27 0.34
N THR A 562 12.10 -21.21 1.15
CA THR A 562 11.28 -21.09 2.35
C THR A 562 10.27 -19.95 2.13
N VAL A 563 9.03 -20.31 1.87
CA VAL A 563 7.93 -19.41 1.56
C VAL A 563 7.15 -19.18 2.85
N LEU A 564 7.11 -17.95 3.34
CA LEU A 564 6.45 -17.58 4.59
C LEU A 564 5.24 -16.72 4.28
N GLY A 565 4.10 -17.01 4.92
CA GLY A 565 2.93 -16.19 4.69
C GLY A 565 1.73 -16.53 5.56
N ASP A 566 0.68 -15.73 5.36
CA ASP A 566 -0.62 -15.93 5.96
C ASP A 566 -1.71 -15.65 4.91
N LEU A 567 -2.34 -16.70 4.39
CA LEU A 567 -3.44 -16.57 3.44
C LEU A 567 -4.62 -15.72 3.96
N ALA A 568 -4.84 -15.58 5.28
CA ALA A 568 -5.84 -14.67 5.82
C ALA A 568 -5.49 -13.18 5.59
N GLN A 569 -4.19 -12.88 5.43
CA GLN A 569 -3.64 -11.55 5.20
C GLN A 569 -3.33 -11.27 3.71
N ALA A 570 -3.94 -12.01 2.78
CA ALA A 570 -3.77 -11.79 1.35
C ALA A 570 -4.46 -10.48 0.90
N THR A 571 -3.67 -9.53 0.42
CA THR A 571 -4.14 -8.21 -0.03
C THR A 571 -3.68 -7.85 -1.43
N GLY A 572 -2.93 -8.75 -2.08
CA GLY A 572 -2.48 -8.60 -3.47
C GLY A 572 -3.62 -8.58 -4.50
N SER A 573 -3.28 -8.31 -5.76
CA SER A 573 -4.22 -8.34 -6.89
C SER A 573 -4.81 -9.74 -7.12
N HIS A 574 -4.05 -10.78 -6.76
CA HIS A 574 -4.49 -12.17 -6.76
C HIS A 574 -4.68 -12.61 -5.30
N ILE A 575 -5.93 -12.78 -4.89
CA ILE A 575 -6.24 -13.30 -3.56
C ILE A 575 -6.23 -14.83 -3.62
N HIS A 576 -5.24 -15.44 -2.98
CA HIS A 576 -5.11 -16.89 -2.91
C HIS A 576 -5.91 -17.46 -1.73
N THR A 577 -6.68 -18.52 -1.97
CA THR A 577 -7.39 -19.28 -0.93
C THR A 577 -6.63 -20.52 -0.48
N SER A 578 -5.74 -21.05 -1.32
CA SER A 578 -4.83 -22.15 -1.01
C SER A 578 -3.41 -21.85 -1.52
N TRP A 579 -2.43 -22.57 -0.99
CA TRP A 579 -1.04 -22.48 -1.46
C TRP A 579 -0.78 -23.25 -2.75
N ASP A 580 -1.74 -24.04 -3.26
CA ASP A 580 -1.50 -24.99 -4.36
C ASP A 580 -0.99 -24.32 -5.64
N ARG A 581 -1.62 -23.21 -6.02
CA ARG A 581 -1.25 -22.47 -7.23
C ARG A 581 0.17 -21.90 -7.12
N LEU A 582 0.48 -21.24 -6.00
CA LEU A 582 1.81 -20.68 -5.78
C LEU A 582 2.88 -21.76 -5.60
N GLY A 583 2.59 -22.81 -4.84
CA GLY A 583 3.50 -23.95 -4.64
C GLY A 583 3.86 -24.62 -5.95
N THR A 584 2.87 -24.82 -6.83
CA THR A 584 3.08 -25.38 -8.17
C THR A 584 3.93 -24.46 -9.05
N LEU A 585 3.68 -23.14 -9.04
CA LEU A 585 4.46 -22.20 -9.85
C LEU A 585 5.90 -22.01 -9.37
N LEU A 586 6.14 -22.21 -8.08
CA LEU A 586 7.46 -22.13 -7.48
C LEU A 586 8.25 -23.44 -7.62
N SER A 587 7.59 -24.55 -8.00
CA SER A 587 8.17 -25.90 -8.13
C SER A 587 8.26 -26.34 -9.60
N ASP A 588 9.27 -27.17 -9.92
CA ASP A 588 9.38 -27.78 -11.26
C ASP A 588 8.66 -29.14 -11.35
N HIS A 589 8.46 -29.83 -10.22
CA HIS A 589 8.01 -31.23 -10.17
C HIS A 589 6.84 -31.48 -9.21
N GLY A 590 6.30 -30.42 -8.60
CA GLY A 590 5.20 -30.54 -7.63
C GLY A 590 5.64 -30.93 -6.21
N ASP A 591 6.95 -31.01 -5.97
CA ASP A 591 7.54 -31.32 -4.68
C ASP A 591 7.56 -30.07 -3.78
N TRP A 592 6.43 -29.80 -3.12
CA TRP A 592 6.32 -28.73 -2.12
C TRP A 592 5.44 -29.20 -0.97
N ARG A 593 5.67 -28.65 0.23
CA ARG A 593 4.87 -29.00 1.42
C ARG A 593 4.49 -27.76 2.23
N VAL A 594 3.34 -27.83 2.87
CA VAL A 594 2.89 -26.82 3.84
C VAL A 594 3.18 -27.31 5.25
N ALA A 595 3.76 -26.43 6.06
CA ALA A 595 3.83 -26.55 7.51
C ALA A 595 3.01 -25.43 8.15
N GLU A 596 2.18 -25.80 9.13
CA GLU A 596 1.31 -24.85 9.82
C GLU A 596 1.85 -24.46 11.19
N LEU A 597 1.83 -23.16 11.49
CA LEU A 597 2.09 -22.61 12.82
C LEU A 597 0.79 -22.08 13.42
N ASN A 598 0.20 -22.87 14.31
CA ASN A 598 -1.12 -22.61 14.89
C ASN A 598 -1.08 -21.98 16.30
N THR A 599 0.11 -21.72 16.84
CA THR A 599 0.28 -21.11 18.18
C THR A 599 0.82 -19.68 18.03
N SER A 600 0.07 -18.70 18.51
CA SER A 600 0.48 -17.29 18.56
C SER A 600 1.11 -16.98 19.91
N TYR A 601 2.37 -16.57 19.89
CA TYR A 601 3.13 -16.19 21.08
C TYR A 601 3.14 -14.66 21.27
N ARG A 602 3.02 -13.90 20.18
CA ARG A 602 3.21 -12.44 20.22
C ARG A 602 1.92 -11.64 20.38
N VAL A 603 0.82 -12.06 19.78
CA VAL A 603 -0.45 -11.33 19.86
C VAL A 603 -1.23 -11.81 21.10
N PRO A 604 -1.69 -10.93 22.00
CA PRO A 604 -2.46 -11.33 23.18
C PRO A 604 -3.76 -12.04 22.82
N ALA A 605 -4.20 -12.94 23.69
CA ALA A 605 -5.44 -13.71 23.54
C ALA A 605 -6.67 -12.82 23.44
N GLU A 606 -6.72 -11.71 24.18
CA GLU A 606 -7.83 -10.76 24.14
C GLU A 606 -7.98 -10.12 22.74
N ILE A 607 -6.86 -9.77 22.10
CA ILE A 607 -6.85 -9.22 20.74
C ILE A 607 -7.27 -10.30 19.74
N MET A 608 -6.72 -11.51 19.86
CA MET A 608 -7.08 -12.62 19.00
C MET A 608 -8.56 -13.01 19.14
N GLU A 609 -9.15 -12.96 20.33
CA GLU A 609 -10.58 -13.21 20.51
C GLU A 609 -11.45 -12.11 19.89
N PHE A 610 -11.05 -10.84 20.04
CA PHE A 610 -11.75 -9.70 19.44
C PHE A 610 -11.80 -9.78 17.91
N VAL A 611 -10.72 -10.21 17.26
CA VAL A 611 -10.65 -10.29 15.79
C VAL A 611 -11.08 -11.64 15.21
N ALA A 612 -11.34 -12.65 16.05
CA ALA A 612 -11.68 -14.00 15.59
C ALA A 612 -12.92 -14.06 14.65
N PRO A 613 -14.01 -13.29 14.87
CA PRO A 613 -15.13 -13.24 13.94
C PRO A 613 -14.71 -12.76 12.54
N LEU A 614 -13.90 -11.71 12.48
CA LEU A 614 -13.37 -11.17 11.23
C LEU A 614 -12.46 -12.19 10.53
N ALA A 615 -11.58 -12.86 11.28
CA ALA A 615 -10.69 -13.90 10.74
C ALA A 615 -11.48 -15.05 10.08
N ARG A 616 -12.52 -15.54 10.75
CA ARG A 616 -13.40 -16.60 10.22
C ARG A 616 -14.16 -16.18 8.96
N ALA A 617 -14.44 -14.90 8.81
CA ALA A 617 -15.12 -14.40 7.62
C ALA A 617 -14.18 -14.23 6.42
N VAL A 618 -12.95 -13.73 6.65
CA VAL A 618 -12.00 -13.51 5.56
C VAL A 618 -11.31 -14.79 5.09
N ALA A 619 -11.13 -15.77 5.98
CA ALA A 619 -10.50 -17.05 5.66
C ALA A 619 -11.13 -18.20 6.48
N PRO A 620 -12.31 -18.67 6.10
CA PRO A 620 -13.08 -19.67 6.87
C PRO A 620 -12.40 -21.04 6.94
N GLU A 621 -11.60 -21.42 5.94
CA GLU A 621 -10.97 -22.74 5.84
C GLU A 621 -9.64 -22.83 6.61
N LEU A 622 -9.08 -21.70 7.06
CA LEU A 622 -7.79 -21.67 7.74
C LEU A 622 -7.96 -21.89 9.25
N PRO A 623 -7.06 -22.67 9.89
CA PRO A 623 -7.03 -22.78 11.33
C PRO A 623 -6.71 -21.42 11.96
N TYR A 624 -7.52 -21.03 12.94
CA TYR A 624 -7.30 -19.79 13.66
C TYR A 624 -6.25 -19.98 14.77
N PRO A 625 -5.17 -19.18 14.83
CA PRO A 625 -4.10 -19.40 15.79
C PRO A 625 -4.58 -19.25 17.24
N GLN A 626 -4.09 -20.13 18.11
CA GLN A 626 -4.33 -20.08 19.54
C GLN A 626 -3.27 -19.20 20.21
N ALA A 627 -3.72 -18.11 20.84
CA ALA A 627 -2.84 -17.26 21.61
C ALA A 627 -2.55 -17.86 23.00
N VAL A 628 -1.28 -17.89 23.38
CA VAL A 628 -0.86 -18.40 24.71
C VAL A 628 -0.68 -17.30 25.75
N ARG A 629 -0.58 -16.04 25.32
CA ARG A 629 -0.32 -14.89 26.19
C ARG A 629 -1.59 -14.10 26.48
N GLU A 630 -1.73 -13.67 27.73
CA GLU A 630 -2.76 -12.72 28.17
C GLU A 630 -2.09 -11.37 28.48
N ALA A 631 -2.68 -10.27 28.04
CA ALA A 631 -2.20 -8.92 28.38
C ALA A 631 -3.11 -8.21 29.40
N GLY A 632 -4.24 -8.82 29.76
CA GLY A 632 -5.17 -8.34 30.77
C GLY A 632 -6.39 -7.62 30.18
N GLU A 633 -7.34 -7.25 31.03
CA GLU A 633 -8.67 -6.72 30.63
C GLU A 633 -8.61 -5.43 29.80
N ASN A 634 -7.50 -4.69 29.86
CA ASN A 634 -7.30 -3.44 29.13
C ASN A 634 -6.55 -3.62 27.79
N ALA A 635 -6.28 -4.86 27.39
CA ALA A 635 -5.56 -5.18 26.15
C ALA A 635 -6.34 -4.79 24.89
N VAL A 636 -7.67 -4.81 24.93
CA VAL A 636 -8.54 -4.30 23.87
C VAL A 636 -9.40 -3.18 24.43
N ARG A 637 -9.40 -2.03 23.77
CA ARG A 637 -10.28 -0.90 24.09
C ARG A 637 -11.01 -0.45 22.85
N THR A 638 -12.33 -0.38 22.92
CA THR A 638 -13.16 0.25 21.90
C THR A 638 -13.67 1.57 22.45
N MET A 639 -13.48 2.65 21.71
CA MET A 639 -13.85 4.00 22.10
C MET A 639 -14.66 4.66 20.99
N SER A 640 -15.93 4.93 21.27
CA SER A 640 -16.73 5.83 20.44
C SER A 640 -16.34 7.27 20.75
N THR A 641 -16.09 8.07 19.72
CA THR A 641 -15.86 9.51 19.86
C THR A 641 -16.73 10.30 18.90
N GLU A 642 -16.84 11.59 19.15
CA GLU A 642 -17.53 12.51 18.26
C GLU A 642 -16.62 12.88 17.08
N PRO A 643 -17.14 13.05 15.84
CA PRO A 643 -16.31 13.32 14.66
C PRO A 643 -15.29 14.46 14.81
N TRP A 644 -15.63 15.49 15.58
CA TRP A 644 -14.75 16.64 15.83
C TRP A 644 -13.71 16.42 16.93
N ARG A 645 -13.84 15.37 17.75
CA ARG A 645 -12.87 14.99 18.78
C ARG A 645 -11.90 13.92 18.31
N LEU A 646 -12.15 13.31 17.15
CA LEU A 646 -11.37 12.18 16.63
C LEU A 646 -9.86 12.44 16.67
N LEU A 647 -9.41 13.61 16.19
CA LEU A 647 -7.99 13.98 16.15
C LEU A 647 -7.41 14.20 17.55
N ASP A 648 -8.09 14.99 18.39
CA ASP A 648 -7.66 15.29 19.76
C ASP A 648 -7.60 14.01 20.62
N ASP A 649 -8.61 13.15 20.49
CA ASP A 649 -8.68 11.87 21.20
C ASP A 649 -7.61 10.91 20.67
N THR A 650 -7.32 10.92 19.37
CA THR A 650 -6.21 10.15 18.79
C THR A 650 -4.88 10.56 19.42
N VAL A 651 -4.55 11.87 19.40
CA VAL A 651 -3.32 12.39 20.02
C VAL A 651 -3.27 12.06 21.50
N THR A 652 -4.38 12.23 22.22
CA THR A 652 -4.49 11.91 23.65
C THR A 652 -4.19 10.44 23.93
N GLN A 653 -4.73 9.51 23.14
CA GLN A 653 -4.42 8.09 23.30
C GLN A 653 -2.97 7.78 22.94
N VAL A 654 -2.41 8.38 21.88
CA VAL A 654 -0.99 8.20 21.53
C VAL A 654 -0.09 8.67 22.68
N THR A 655 -0.28 9.90 23.19
CA THR A 655 0.51 10.42 24.31
C THR A 655 0.44 9.52 25.54
N ARG A 656 -0.74 8.94 25.81
CA ARG A 656 -0.93 7.99 26.91
C ARG A 656 -0.17 6.67 26.70
N LEU A 657 -0.05 6.19 25.47
CA LEU A 657 0.52 4.88 25.13
C LEU A 657 2.04 4.91 24.88
N VAL A 658 2.59 6.05 24.47
CA VAL A 658 4.04 6.22 24.25
C VAL A 658 4.84 6.13 25.56
N GLY A 659 4.25 6.61 26.66
CA GLY A 659 4.84 6.57 28.00
C GLY A 659 4.62 5.23 28.72
N THR A 660 5.60 4.84 29.53
CA THR A 660 5.50 3.67 30.42
C THR A 660 5.30 4.06 31.88
N SER A 661 4.78 3.15 32.70
CA SER A 661 4.60 3.34 34.15
C SER A 661 5.91 3.53 34.92
N ASP A 662 7.05 3.12 34.34
CA ASP A 662 8.42 3.25 34.85
C ASP A 662 9.18 4.44 34.25
N GLY A 663 8.59 5.19 33.30
CA GLY A 663 9.05 6.51 32.85
C GLY A 663 10.35 6.56 32.04
N HIS A 664 11.03 5.42 31.82
CA HIS A 664 12.37 5.39 31.23
C HIS A 664 12.47 4.66 29.88
N THR A 665 11.53 3.76 29.55
CA THR A 665 11.51 3.08 28.23
C THR A 665 10.31 3.51 27.40
N LEU A 666 10.56 3.95 26.18
CA LEU A 666 9.51 4.30 25.22
C LEU A 666 8.96 3.02 24.57
N ARG A 667 7.63 2.95 24.42
CA ARG A 667 6.94 1.87 23.70
C ARG A 667 6.53 2.31 22.31
N SER A 668 6.57 1.36 21.39
CA SER A 668 6.20 1.60 19.99
C SER A 668 4.69 1.71 19.81
N VAL A 669 4.23 2.79 19.17
CA VAL A 669 2.80 3.05 18.94
C VAL A 669 2.54 3.22 17.45
N ALA A 670 1.63 2.44 16.88
CA ALA A 670 1.12 2.68 15.53
C ALA A 670 -0.28 3.28 15.57
N VAL A 671 -0.49 4.33 14.78
CA VAL A 671 -1.82 4.86 14.46
C VAL A 671 -2.14 4.45 13.03
N ILE A 672 -3.17 3.62 12.86
CA ILE A 672 -3.58 3.10 11.56
C ILE A 672 -4.87 3.77 11.12
N VAL A 673 -4.84 4.40 9.95
CA VAL A 673 -5.95 5.14 9.35
C VAL A 673 -6.36 4.54 7.99
N PRO A 674 -7.56 4.83 7.46
CA PRO A 674 -7.93 4.44 6.10
C PRO A 674 -7.01 5.04 5.03
N ASP A 675 -6.69 4.28 3.97
CA ASP A 675 -5.62 4.67 3.02
C ASP A 675 -5.89 5.97 2.24
N ASP A 676 -7.15 6.32 2.00
CA ASP A 676 -7.54 7.53 1.24
C ASP A 676 -7.99 8.68 2.15
N SER A 677 -7.62 8.63 3.44
CA SER A 677 -7.98 9.68 4.40
C SER A 677 -6.91 10.77 4.45
N GLY A 678 -7.33 12.04 4.49
CA GLY A 678 -6.45 13.16 4.85
C GLY A 678 -5.94 13.09 6.31
N TRP A 679 -6.37 12.07 7.06
CA TRP A 679 -6.02 11.88 8.47
C TRP A 679 -4.58 11.45 8.68
N LEU A 680 -3.93 10.80 7.70
CA LEU A 680 -2.53 10.44 7.81
C LEU A 680 -1.67 11.70 8.07
N ASP A 681 -1.80 12.69 7.18
CA ASP A 681 -1.07 13.96 7.28
C ASP A 681 -1.57 14.82 8.44
N GLU A 682 -2.88 14.81 8.70
CA GLU A 682 -3.49 15.62 9.75
C GLU A 682 -3.12 15.16 11.16
N ILE A 683 -3.15 13.85 11.43
CA ILE A 683 -2.71 13.28 12.70
C ILE A 683 -1.21 13.46 12.86
N GLY A 684 -0.42 13.25 11.79
CA GLY A 684 1.02 13.51 11.80
C GLY A 684 1.35 14.93 12.27
N ARG A 685 0.74 15.95 11.64
CA ARG A 685 0.92 17.36 12.04
C ARG A 685 0.48 17.65 13.48
N HIS A 686 -0.64 17.08 13.95
CA HIS A 686 -1.10 17.32 15.32
C HIS A 686 -0.17 16.66 16.35
N LEU A 687 0.41 15.50 16.04
CA LEU A 687 1.42 14.87 16.88
C LEU A 687 2.72 15.71 16.93
N ASP A 688 3.13 16.29 15.81
CA ASP A 688 4.30 17.17 15.73
C ASP A 688 4.14 18.47 16.52
N GLN A 689 2.91 18.99 16.60
CA GLN A 689 2.56 20.20 17.35
C GLN A 689 2.27 19.92 18.84
N SER A 690 2.09 18.66 19.22
CA SER A 690 1.76 18.29 20.60
C SER A 690 2.95 18.49 21.54
N ALA A 691 2.76 19.34 22.55
CA ALA A 691 3.71 19.54 23.63
C ALA A 691 3.85 18.31 24.56
N GLY A 692 2.93 17.35 24.47
CA GLY A 692 2.89 16.15 25.31
C GLY A 692 3.84 15.03 24.86
N ILE A 693 4.47 15.13 23.68
CA ILE A 693 5.35 14.09 23.12
C ILE A 693 6.75 14.67 22.88
N THR A 694 7.73 14.17 23.62
CA THR A 694 9.16 14.54 23.49
C THR A 694 9.74 14.06 22.16
N GLY A 695 10.85 14.65 21.69
CA GLY A 695 11.52 14.24 20.44
C GLY A 695 11.71 12.71 20.30
N PRO A 696 12.31 12.02 21.28
CA PRO A 696 12.43 10.57 21.27
C PRO A 696 11.09 9.82 21.27
N GLY A 697 10.06 10.38 21.93
CA GLY A 697 8.70 9.83 21.91
C GLY A 697 8.05 9.90 20.53
N ARG A 698 8.41 10.90 19.70
CA ARG A 698 7.91 11.01 18.32
C ARG A 698 8.48 9.93 17.43
N GLU A 699 9.75 9.57 17.59
CA GLU A 699 10.37 8.46 16.85
C GLU A 699 9.73 7.10 17.16
N ALA A 700 9.10 6.96 18.33
CA ALA A 700 8.38 5.76 18.74
C ALA A 700 6.96 5.65 18.16
N VAL A 701 6.44 6.71 17.53
CA VAL A 701 5.09 6.75 16.93
C VAL A 701 5.18 6.61 15.41
N SER A 702 4.36 5.73 14.84
CA SER A 702 4.18 5.59 13.40
C SER A 702 2.72 5.85 13.03
N VAL A 703 2.45 6.86 12.20
CA VAL A 703 1.13 7.05 11.57
C VAL A 703 1.16 6.39 10.20
N LEU A 704 0.27 5.44 9.95
CA LEU A 704 0.29 4.58 8.77
C LEU A 704 -1.10 4.47 8.16
N ALA A 705 -1.15 4.39 6.84
CA ALA A 705 -2.30 3.88 6.12
C ALA A 705 -2.48 2.37 6.43
N ALA A 706 -3.71 1.85 6.41
CA ALA A 706 -4.01 0.44 6.64
C ALA A 706 -3.18 -0.52 5.76
N ALA A 707 -3.00 -0.18 4.48
CA ALA A 707 -2.16 -0.94 3.54
C ALA A 707 -0.67 -0.97 3.93
N GLN A 708 -0.19 0.04 4.68
CA GLN A 708 1.20 0.14 5.13
C GLN A 708 1.48 -0.61 6.44
N ALA A 709 0.44 -1.05 7.16
CA ALA A 709 0.58 -1.74 8.45
C ALA A 709 1.18 -3.15 8.34
N LYS A 710 1.16 -3.75 7.14
CA LYS A 710 1.58 -5.13 6.89
C LYS A 710 3.07 -5.35 7.16
N GLY A 711 3.43 -6.54 7.65
CA GLY A 711 4.82 -6.92 7.93
C GLY A 711 5.50 -6.14 9.06
N MET A 712 4.75 -5.40 9.89
CA MET A 712 5.25 -4.66 11.05
C MET A 712 4.57 -5.13 12.33
N GLU A 713 5.21 -4.97 13.49
CA GLU A 713 4.62 -5.22 14.81
C GLU A 713 4.90 -4.04 15.73
N TYR A 714 3.92 -3.69 16.56
CA TYR A 714 3.99 -2.58 17.50
C TYR A 714 3.57 -3.05 18.90
N ASP A 715 4.03 -2.37 19.96
CA ASP A 715 3.54 -2.62 21.31
C ASP A 715 2.07 -2.21 21.39
N HIS A 716 1.76 -1.02 20.93
CA HIS A 716 0.41 -0.47 20.94
C HIS A 716 -0.05 -0.11 19.53
N VAL A 717 -1.29 -0.46 19.21
CA VAL A 717 -1.92 -0.10 17.94
C VAL A 717 -3.21 0.64 18.23
N LEU A 718 -3.39 1.79 17.57
CA LEU A 718 -4.61 2.57 17.54
C LEU A 718 -5.17 2.51 16.12
N VAL A 719 -6.29 1.81 15.93
CA VAL A 719 -7.02 1.77 14.65
C VAL A 719 -8.11 2.82 14.67
N VAL A 720 -8.04 3.76 13.74
CA VAL A 720 -8.98 4.88 13.60
C VAL A 720 -9.98 4.56 12.49
N GLU A 721 -11.27 4.64 12.81
CA GLU A 721 -12.40 4.43 11.89
C GLU A 721 -12.37 3.11 11.13
N PRO A 722 -12.45 1.97 11.86
CA PRO A 722 -12.38 0.63 11.26
C PRO A 722 -13.48 0.34 10.25
N ALA A 723 -14.65 0.99 10.36
CA ALA A 723 -15.73 0.87 9.38
C ALA A 723 -15.31 1.34 7.99
N THR A 724 -14.62 2.48 7.91
CA THR A 724 -14.12 3.03 6.63
C THR A 724 -13.08 2.11 5.99
N ILE A 725 -12.27 1.42 6.80
CA ILE A 725 -11.31 0.42 6.30
C ILE A 725 -12.06 -0.80 5.74
N ALA A 726 -13.09 -1.28 6.45
CA ALA A 726 -13.89 -2.43 6.06
C ALA A 726 -14.75 -2.20 4.80
N ASP A 727 -15.24 -0.97 4.57
CA ASP A 727 -16.17 -0.62 3.48
C ASP A 727 -15.59 -0.75 2.07
N ARG A 728 -14.32 -1.12 1.93
CA ARG A 728 -13.64 -1.39 0.65
C ARG A 728 -13.84 -2.83 0.15
N GLY A 729 -14.90 -3.50 0.61
CA GLY A 729 -15.22 -4.87 0.26
C GLY A 729 -14.26 -5.91 0.86
N PRO A 730 -14.09 -7.09 0.23
CA PRO A 730 -13.31 -8.19 0.80
C PRO A 730 -11.84 -7.85 1.12
N ALA A 731 -11.21 -7.00 0.30
CA ALA A 731 -9.85 -6.53 0.53
C ALA A 731 -9.78 -5.62 1.79
N GLY A 732 -10.78 -4.75 1.99
CA GLY A 732 -10.90 -3.89 3.16
C GLY A 732 -11.02 -4.67 4.47
N LEU A 733 -11.81 -5.75 4.48
CA LEU A 733 -11.93 -6.64 5.65
C LEU A 733 -10.59 -7.30 6.02
N ARG A 734 -9.81 -7.74 5.01
CA ARG A 734 -8.48 -8.32 5.22
C ARG A 734 -7.47 -7.27 5.70
N GLN A 735 -7.52 -6.06 5.16
CA GLN A 735 -6.72 -4.92 5.64
C GLN A 735 -7.05 -4.59 7.10
N LEU A 736 -8.34 -4.58 7.47
CA LEU A 736 -8.76 -4.38 8.86
C LEU A 736 -8.24 -5.51 9.77
N TYR A 737 -8.32 -6.77 9.32
CA TYR A 737 -7.76 -7.90 10.06
C TYR A 737 -6.26 -7.72 10.31
N ILE A 738 -5.49 -7.36 9.28
CA ILE A 738 -4.06 -7.07 9.41
C ILE A 738 -3.83 -5.96 10.43
N ALA A 739 -4.54 -4.83 10.31
CA ALA A 739 -4.38 -3.66 11.18
C ALA A 739 -4.63 -4.01 12.66
N LEU A 740 -5.70 -4.74 12.96
CA LEU A 740 -6.07 -5.10 14.33
C LEU A 740 -5.09 -6.11 14.94
N THR A 741 -4.37 -6.90 14.13
CA THR A 741 -3.45 -7.94 14.64
C THR A 741 -1.98 -7.49 14.70
N ARG A 742 -1.68 -6.21 14.46
CA ARG A 742 -0.30 -5.70 14.54
C ARG A 742 0.20 -5.41 15.97
N SER A 743 -0.67 -5.54 16.96
CA SER A 743 -0.36 -5.22 18.34
C SER A 743 0.19 -6.40 19.12
N THR A 744 1.21 -6.12 19.94
CA THR A 744 1.83 -7.06 20.87
C THR A 744 1.62 -6.68 22.33
N GLN A 745 0.85 -5.63 22.66
CA GLN A 745 0.48 -5.35 24.06
C GLN A 745 -0.97 -4.90 24.15
N SER A 746 -1.34 -3.82 23.46
CA SER A 746 -2.74 -3.37 23.45
C SER A 746 -3.21 -2.82 22.11
N LEU A 747 -4.50 -3.00 21.86
CA LEU A 747 -5.24 -2.51 20.72
C LEU A 747 -6.27 -1.50 21.22
N THR A 748 -6.26 -0.30 20.66
CA THR A 748 -7.32 0.68 20.82
C THR A 748 -8.01 0.87 19.48
N VAL A 749 -9.34 0.80 19.47
CA VAL A 749 -10.18 1.04 18.31
C VAL A 749 -10.96 2.32 18.59
N LEU A 750 -10.65 3.38 17.84
CA LEU A 750 -11.29 4.69 17.97
C LEU A 750 -12.20 4.91 16.75
N HIS A 751 -13.48 5.15 16.99
CA HIS A 751 -14.48 5.21 15.92
C HIS A 751 -15.54 6.27 16.19
N THR A 752 -16.02 6.93 15.15
CA THR A 752 -17.18 7.83 15.19
C THR A 752 -18.39 7.17 14.57
N SER A 753 -18.17 6.34 13.56
CA SER A 753 -19.18 5.46 12.98
C SER A 753 -19.33 4.18 13.81
N PRO A 754 -20.48 3.48 13.78
CA PRO A 754 -20.61 2.16 14.40
C PRO A 754 -19.51 1.21 13.92
N LEU A 755 -19.04 0.32 14.80
CA LEU A 755 -18.08 -0.72 14.41
C LEU A 755 -18.68 -1.63 13.33
N PRO A 756 -17.86 -2.21 12.44
CA PRO A 756 -18.31 -3.23 11.49
C PRO A 756 -19.14 -4.32 12.18
N GLU A 757 -20.29 -4.67 11.60
CA GLU A 757 -21.21 -5.67 12.17
C GLU A 757 -20.50 -6.99 12.49
N ILE A 758 -19.52 -7.35 11.67
CA ILE A 758 -18.74 -8.58 11.83
C ILE A 758 -17.93 -8.65 13.13
N LEU A 759 -17.54 -7.50 13.70
CA LEU A 759 -16.84 -7.41 14.98
C LEU A 759 -17.80 -7.34 16.17
N THR A 760 -19.06 -6.98 15.95
CA THR A 760 -20.06 -6.76 17.02
C THR A 760 -21.05 -7.91 17.16
N ASN A 761 -21.30 -8.69 16.12
CA ASN A 761 -22.34 -9.71 16.09
C ASN A 761 -21.78 -11.10 16.44
N THR A 762 -21.68 -11.42 17.74
CA THR A 762 -21.07 -12.69 18.19
C THR A 762 -22.05 -13.84 18.46
N ASP A 763 -23.36 -13.72 18.20
CA ASP A 763 -24.36 -14.71 18.67
C ASP A 763 -25.49 -15.10 17.68
N ARG A 764 -25.27 -15.08 16.37
CA ARG A 764 -26.17 -15.76 15.41
C ARG A 764 -25.43 -16.73 14.51
N ALA A 765 -25.05 -17.87 15.06
CA ALA A 765 -24.79 -19.06 14.26
C ALA A 765 -26.05 -19.92 14.21
N THR A 766 -26.57 -20.10 12.99
CA THR A 766 -27.57 -21.11 12.57
C THR A 766 -29.04 -20.81 12.86
N GLU A 767 -29.71 -20.15 11.91
CA GLU A 767 -31.09 -20.51 11.50
C GLU A 767 -31.30 -20.06 10.04
N PRO A 768 -31.97 -20.85 9.18
CA PRO A 768 -32.12 -20.57 7.75
C PRO A 768 -33.10 -19.40 7.51
N PRO A 769 -33.07 -18.77 6.31
CA PRO A 769 -33.87 -17.58 6.05
C PRO A 769 -35.35 -17.95 6.05
N LEU A 770 -36.13 -17.30 6.91
CA LEU A 770 -37.60 -17.36 6.88
C LEU A 770 -38.13 -16.10 6.19
N ASP A 771 -39.13 -16.37 5.36
CA ASP A 771 -39.80 -15.49 4.42
C ASP A 771 -40.17 -14.10 4.96
N GLU A 772 -39.98 -13.12 4.07
CA GLU A 772 -40.55 -11.79 4.16
C GLU A 772 -42.08 -11.88 4.12
N THR A 773 -42.74 -11.47 5.20
CA THR A 773 -44.11 -10.92 5.14
C THR A 773 -44.29 -9.83 6.20
N GLU A 774 -45.11 -8.86 5.81
CA GLU A 774 -45.15 -7.48 6.29
C GLU A 774 -45.69 -7.23 7.71
N SER A 775 -45.22 -6.11 8.24
CA SER A 775 -45.96 -5.09 9.02
C SER A 775 -46.24 -5.32 10.52
N GLY A 776 -45.83 -4.31 11.32
CA GLY A 776 -46.57 -3.95 12.55
C GLY A 776 -45.77 -3.41 13.73
N THR A 777 -45.58 -2.08 13.76
CA THR A 777 -45.50 -1.19 14.95
C THR A 777 -44.15 -1.01 15.67
N ALA A 778 -43.63 0.23 15.59
CA ALA A 778 -42.40 0.75 16.24
C ALA A 778 -42.55 0.93 17.77
N PRO A 779 -41.44 1.14 18.52
CA PRO A 779 -40.75 2.44 18.52
C PRO A 779 -39.21 2.34 18.49
N GLY A 780 -38.60 3.14 17.60
CA GLY A 780 -37.15 3.27 17.46
C GLY A 780 -36.80 3.89 16.10
N GLY A 781 -37.32 5.10 15.84
CA GLY A 781 -37.21 5.75 14.53
C GLY A 781 -35.77 6.09 14.16
N ILE A 782 -35.35 5.70 12.97
CA ILE A 782 -34.17 6.22 12.27
C ILE A 782 -34.33 7.75 12.17
N PRO A 783 -33.31 8.57 12.48
CA PRO A 783 -33.43 10.03 12.36
C PRO A 783 -33.81 10.42 10.92
N GLU A 784 -34.96 11.05 10.75
CA GLU A 784 -35.50 11.46 9.45
C GLU A 784 -34.53 12.45 8.79
N ILE A 785 -34.02 12.11 7.60
CA ILE A 785 -33.02 12.94 6.89
C ILE A 785 -33.74 14.15 6.29
N PRO A 786 -33.39 15.39 6.66
CA PRO A 786 -34.10 16.57 6.15
C PRO A 786 -33.80 16.77 4.66
N GLU A 787 -34.82 17.10 3.86
CA GLU A 787 -34.63 17.24 2.41
C GLU A 787 -33.70 18.42 2.06
N ILE A 788 -32.87 18.24 1.03
CA ILE A 788 -32.03 19.31 0.48
C ILE A 788 -32.93 20.44 -0.04
N GLY A 789 -32.68 21.67 0.43
CA GLY A 789 -33.51 22.84 0.13
C GLY A 789 -34.54 23.17 1.22
N THR A 790 -34.61 22.41 2.31
CA THR A 790 -35.47 22.71 3.48
C THR A 790 -34.90 23.90 4.27
N ASP A 791 -35.74 24.87 4.60
CA ASP A 791 -35.36 26.01 5.44
C ASP A 791 -35.36 25.61 6.93
N ILE A 792 -34.28 25.95 7.63
CA ILE A 792 -34.04 25.63 9.03
C ILE A 792 -33.48 26.87 9.72
N ARG A 793 -34.18 27.30 10.77
CA ARG A 793 -33.68 28.32 11.67
C ARG A 793 -32.75 27.68 12.69
N VAL A 794 -31.54 28.22 12.84
CA VAL A 794 -30.51 27.66 13.71
C VAL A 794 -29.86 28.70 14.60
N ARG A 795 -29.31 28.26 15.74
CA ARG A 795 -28.43 29.08 16.61
C ARG A 795 -27.00 28.62 16.49
N VAL A 796 -26.07 29.55 16.25
CA VAL A 796 -24.63 29.28 16.15
C VAL A 796 -24.06 28.98 17.53
N VAL A 797 -23.41 27.84 17.67
CA VAL A 797 -22.82 27.38 18.94
C VAL A 797 -21.33 27.73 19.00
N GLY A 798 -20.61 27.67 17.88
CA GLY A 798 -19.17 27.98 17.81
C GLY A 798 -18.48 27.43 16.56
N PRO A 799 -17.14 27.53 16.45
CA PRO A 799 -16.39 27.03 15.30
C PRO A 799 -16.39 25.49 15.21
N GLY A 800 -16.38 24.96 13.99
CA GLY A 800 -16.36 23.53 13.66
C GLY A 800 -15.22 23.18 12.68
N PRO A 801 -14.99 21.88 12.42
CA PRO A 801 -13.91 21.43 11.55
C PRO A 801 -14.06 21.95 10.11
N GLY A 802 -12.93 22.22 9.45
CA GLY A 802 -12.88 22.66 8.05
C GLY A 802 -13.43 24.06 7.78
N GLY A 803 -13.33 25.00 8.73
CA GLY A 803 -13.79 26.39 8.56
C GLY A 803 -15.31 26.56 8.58
N ARG A 804 -16.05 25.57 9.09
CA ARG A 804 -17.51 25.59 9.24
C ARG A 804 -17.92 25.97 10.68
N TYR A 805 -19.21 26.15 10.93
CA TYR A 805 -19.76 26.55 12.23
C TYR A 805 -20.75 25.52 12.76
N ARG A 806 -20.67 25.21 14.05
CA ARG A 806 -21.62 24.35 14.76
C ARG A 806 -22.92 25.11 14.95
N VAL A 807 -24.04 24.49 14.66
CA VAL A 807 -25.35 25.12 14.82
C VAL A 807 -26.35 24.16 15.43
N LYS A 808 -27.27 24.68 16.25
CA LYS A 808 -28.38 23.93 16.85
C LYS A 808 -29.68 24.33 16.16
N ALA A 809 -30.47 23.34 15.71
CA ALA A 809 -31.80 23.59 15.15
C ALA A 809 -32.72 24.27 16.18
N LEU A 810 -33.39 25.33 15.76
CA LEU A 810 -34.46 26.00 16.50
C LEU A 810 -35.82 25.62 15.93
N SER A 811 -35.98 25.60 14.61
CA SER A 811 -37.20 25.15 13.93
C SER A 811 -36.94 24.88 12.43
N PRO A 812 -37.41 23.74 11.87
CA PRO A 812 -37.96 22.58 12.56
C PRO A 812 -36.89 21.88 13.43
N GLY A 813 -37.32 21.13 14.45
CA GLY A 813 -36.41 20.33 15.27
C GLY A 813 -35.83 19.18 14.44
N ILE A 814 -34.50 19.07 14.39
CA ILE A 814 -33.80 18.03 13.63
C ILE A 814 -32.82 17.34 14.57
N ASP A 815 -32.99 16.03 14.75
CA ASP A 815 -32.18 15.18 15.64
C ASP A 815 -30.86 14.71 15.00
N ARG A 816 -30.53 15.25 13.82
CA ARG A 816 -29.27 14.99 13.09
C ARG A 816 -28.28 16.14 13.30
N PRO A 817 -26.96 15.88 13.40
CA PRO A 817 -25.97 16.94 13.51
C PRO A 817 -26.04 17.94 12.34
N LEU A 818 -26.00 19.24 12.64
CA LEU A 818 -26.08 20.33 11.67
C LEU A 818 -24.80 21.16 11.67
N VAL A 819 -24.26 21.45 10.48
CA VAL A 819 -23.04 22.23 10.31
C VAL A 819 -23.27 23.35 9.29
N LEU A 820 -23.06 24.60 9.68
CA LEU A 820 -23.19 25.76 8.81
C LEU A 820 -21.90 26.01 8.03
N THR A 821 -21.98 26.04 6.70
CA THR A 821 -20.92 26.54 5.84
C THR A 821 -21.13 28.02 5.54
N VAL A 822 -20.04 28.80 5.61
CA VAL A 822 -20.03 30.23 5.31
C VAL A 822 -19.17 30.44 4.07
N ARG A 823 -19.62 31.30 3.16
CA ARG A 823 -18.89 31.57 1.91
C ARG A 823 -17.59 32.30 2.22
N HIS A 824 -16.52 31.92 1.53
CA HIS A 824 -15.21 32.54 1.66
C HIS A 824 -15.32 34.06 1.47
N GLY A 825 -14.88 34.84 2.47
CA GLY A 825 -14.97 36.31 2.49
C GLY A 825 -16.23 36.91 3.10
N SER A 826 -17.21 36.09 3.54
CA SER A 826 -18.35 36.58 4.34
C SER A 826 -17.96 36.71 5.81
N ALA A 827 -18.57 37.65 6.53
CA ALA A 827 -18.29 37.85 7.95
C ALA A 827 -18.58 36.55 8.74
N PRO A 828 -17.69 36.14 9.66
CA PRO A 828 -17.88 34.94 10.45
C PRO A 828 -19.06 35.10 11.42
N PRO A 829 -20.01 34.16 11.46
CA PRO A 829 -21.15 34.23 12.37
C PRO A 829 -20.70 34.10 13.82
N ARG A 830 -21.34 34.87 14.70
CA ARG A 830 -20.97 34.98 16.11
C ARG A 830 -21.61 33.85 16.92
N PRO A 831 -20.93 33.27 17.92
CA PRO A 831 -21.56 32.34 18.86
C PRO A 831 -22.79 33.00 19.52
N GLY A 832 -23.93 32.29 19.50
CA GLY A 832 -25.23 32.76 19.98
C GLY A 832 -26.11 33.41 18.92
N GLU A 833 -25.59 33.71 17.73
CA GLU A 833 -26.35 34.31 16.62
C GLU A 833 -27.39 33.33 16.07
N GLU A 834 -28.61 33.81 15.82
CA GLU A 834 -29.67 33.02 15.19
C GLU A 834 -29.74 33.36 13.70
N LEU A 835 -29.71 32.32 12.85
CA LEU A 835 -29.65 32.45 11.40
C LEU A 835 -30.73 31.59 10.75
N ASP A 836 -31.40 32.15 9.76
CA ASP A 836 -32.23 31.38 8.84
C ASP A 836 -31.34 30.77 7.77
N CYS A 837 -31.21 29.45 7.81
CA CYS A 837 -30.37 28.66 6.93
C CYS A 837 -31.23 27.69 6.14
N TRP A 838 -30.62 26.93 5.23
CA TRP A 838 -31.29 25.83 4.56
C TRP A 838 -30.35 24.65 4.37
N VAL A 839 -30.90 23.44 4.21
CA VAL A 839 -30.12 22.21 3.99
C VAL A 839 -29.46 22.26 2.62
N PHE A 840 -28.18 22.61 2.60
CA PHE A 840 -27.35 22.65 1.41
C PHE A 840 -26.96 21.24 0.93
N ALA A 841 -26.69 20.34 1.87
CA ALA A 841 -26.34 18.96 1.57
C ALA A 841 -26.60 18.03 2.76
N ASN A 842 -26.83 16.76 2.48
CA ASN A 842 -26.77 15.70 3.48
C ASN A 842 -25.50 14.88 3.23
N GLU A 843 -24.58 14.92 4.19
CA GLU A 843 -23.43 14.02 4.26
C GLU A 843 -23.83 12.78 5.08
N THR A 844 -23.01 11.72 5.08
CA THR A 844 -23.34 10.44 5.71
C THR A 844 -23.60 10.56 7.23
N THR A 845 -22.96 11.53 7.89
CA THR A 845 -23.01 11.73 9.35
C THR A 845 -23.72 13.01 9.81
N HIS A 846 -23.90 14.00 8.94
CA HIS A 846 -24.47 15.30 9.30
C HIS A 846 -25.12 16.01 8.10
N SER A 847 -25.92 17.05 8.35
CA SER A 847 -26.45 17.92 7.29
C SER A 847 -25.71 19.25 7.28
N VAL A 848 -25.27 19.64 6.08
CA VAL A 848 -24.59 20.91 5.84
C VAL A 848 -25.64 21.96 5.53
N LEU A 849 -25.62 23.05 6.28
CA LEU A 849 -26.49 24.19 6.10
C LEU A 849 -25.76 25.34 5.41
N ALA A 850 -26.48 26.11 4.60
CA ALA A 850 -25.98 27.36 4.05
C ALA A 850 -26.91 28.51 4.45
N ALA A 851 -26.33 29.68 4.73
CA ALA A 851 -27.08 30.92 5.00
C ALA A 851 -27.29 31.78 3.74
N ASP A 852 -26.65 31.43 2.60
CA ASP A 852 -26.78 32.15 1.33
C ASP A 852 -27.76 31.46 0.36
N GLN A 853 -28.37 32.20 -0.56
CA GLN A 853 -29.36 31.65 -1.50
C GLN A 853 -28.73 30.94 -2.73
N ARG A 854 -27.48 30.47 -2.62
CA ARG A 854 -26.74 29.92 -3.76
C ARG A 854 -27.38 28.61 -4.23
N GLY A 855 -27.60 28.47 -5.54
CA GLY A 855 -28.17 27.23 -6.10
C GLY A 855 -29.69 27.08 -6.00
N ARG A 856 -30.40 28.02 -5.35
CA ARG A 856 -31.86 28.04 -5.20
C ARG A 856 -32.58 28.97 -6.20
N ARG A 857 -31.90 29.53 -7.21
CA ARG A 857 -32.60 30.32 -8.24
C ARG A 857 -33.52 29.41 -9.06
N PRO A 858 -34.70 29.91 -9.48
CA PRO A 858 -35.56 29.15 -10.38
C PRO A 858 -34.86 28.92 -11.72
N ILE A 859 -35.25 27.84 -12.41
CA ILE A 859 -34.79 27.57 -13.78
C ILE A 859 -35.30 28.70 -14.67
N SER A 860 -34.40 29.45 -15.30
CA SER A 860 -34.80 30.56 -16.19
C SER A 860 -35.59 30.07 -17.40
N PRO A 861 -36.50 30.87 -18.01
CA PRO A 861 -37.30 30.45 -19.15
C PRO A 861 -36.47 29.91 -20.34
N ARG A 862 -35.33 30.57 -20.63
CA ARG A 862 -34.38 30.12 -21.67
C ARG A 862 -33.78 28.74 -21.36
N MET A 863 -33.48 28.45 -20.10
CA MET A 863 -32.96 27.14 -19.68
C MET A 863 -34.06 26.09 -19.59
N ALA A 864 -35.28 26.47 -19.21
CA ALA A 864 -36.44 25.57 -19.17
C ALA A 864 -36.74 25.00 -20.56
N GLN A 865 -36.67 25.83 -21.62
CA GLN A 865 -36.82 25.36 -23.01
C GLN A 865 -35.73 24.35 -23.40
N ARG A 866 -34.46 24.62 -23.04
CA ARG A 866 -33.34 23.71 -23.30
C ARG A 866 -33.47 22.39 -22.55
N TYR A 867 -33.89 22.44 -21.28
CA TYR A 867 -34.07 21.25 -20.45
C TYR A 867 -35.26 20.41 -20.90
N ALA A 868 -36.37 21.02 -21.30
CA ALA A 868 -37.51 20.29 -21.87
C ALA A 868 -37.13 19.53 -23.15
N ALA A 869 -36.22 20.07 -23.97
CA ALA A 869 -35.67 19.39 -25.13
C ALA A 869 -34.68 18.26 -24.73
N ALA A 870 -33.83 18.49 -23.74
CA ALA A 870 -32.85 17.52 -23.27
C ALA A 870 -33.48 16.29 -22.59
N LEU A 871 -34.53 16.48 -21.79
CA LEU A 871 -35.19 15.41 -21.02
C LEU A 871 -35.85 14.34 -21.90
N GLY A 872 -36.21 14.68 -23.14
CA GLY A 872 -36.84 13.74 -24.08
C GLY A 872 -35.89 12.97 -25.00
N VAL A 873 -34.59 13.30 -24.99
CA VAL A 873 -33.68 12.83 -26.04
C VAL A 873 -33.45 11.31 -26.03
N LEU A 874 -33.40 10.69 -24.83
CA LEU A 874 -33.16 9.25 -24.71
C LEU A 874 -34.37 8.44 -25.21
N ASP A 875 -35.58 8.90 -24.90
CA ASP A 875 -36.82 8.29 -25.38
C ASP A 875 -37.02 8.45 -26.89
N GLU A 876 -36.67 9.63 -27.44
CA GLU A 876 -36.70 9.89 -28.89
C GLU A 876 -35.71 9.01 -29.66
N LEU A 877 -34.54 8.69 -29.09
CA LEU A 877 -33.55 7.81 -29.70
C LEU A 877 -33.94 6.33 -29.67
N VAL A 878 -34.76 5.93 -28.71
CA VAL A 878 -35.31 4.57 -28.59
C VAL A 878 -36.54 4.39 -29.48
N SER A 879 -37.40 5.41 -29.57
CA SER A 879 -38.69 5.35 -30.26
C SER A 879 -38.67 5.81 -31.73
N GLY A 880 -37.57 6.40 -32.21
CA GLY A 880 -37.49 6.98 -33.56
C GLY A 880 -37.22 5.97 -34.68
N ASP A 881 -37.79 6.20 -35.87
CA ASP A 881 -37.64 5.40 -37.09
C ASP A 881 -36.24 5.48 -37.75
N GLY A 882 -35.18 5.67 -36.97
CA GLY A 882 -33.79 5.72 -37.45
C GLY A 882 -33.32 7.08 -37.97
N SER A 883 -34.14 8.14 -37.97
CA SER A 883 -33.68 9.51 -38.24
C SER A 883 -33.24 10.21 -36.94
N VAL A 884 -31.94 10.15 -36.63
CA VAL A 884 -31.38 10.90 -35.49
C VAL A 884 -31.45 12.40 -35.79
N ALA A 885 -32.18 13.16 -34.97
CA ALA A 885 -32.23 14.62 -35.08
C ALA A 885 -30.80 15.21 -34.98
N GLN A 886 -30.44 16.15 -35.86
CA GLN A 886 -29.07 16.72 -35.95
C GLN A 886 -28.56 17.32 -34.63
N ASP A 887 -29.46 17.67 -33.71
CA ASP A 887 -29.16 18.27 -32.41
C ASP A 887 -29.20 17.29 -31.22
N ALA A 888 -29.43 15.98 -31.44
CA ALA A 888 -29.51 14.97 -30.38
C ALA A 888 -28.27 14.93 -29.48
N ARG A 889 -27.07 15.11 -30.05
CA ARG A 889 -25.82 15.15 -29.29
C ARG A 889 -25.72 16.38 -28.36
N GLY A 890 -26.25 17.52 -28.79
CA GLY A 890 -26.34 18.72 -27.97
C GLY A 890 -27.31 18.52 -26.80
N ARG A 891 -28.47 17.92 -27.07
CA ARG A 891 -29.47 17.58 -26.05
C ARG A 891 -28.97 16.55 -25.03
N LEU A 892 -28.20 15.53 -25.46
CA LEU A 892 -27.54 14.57 -24.57
C LEU A 892 -26.46 15.23 -23.70
N SER A 893 -25.69 16.17 -24.27
CA SER A 893 -24.72 16.94 -23.49
C SER A 893 -25.40 17.84 -22.46
N ASP A 894 -26.56 18.42 -22.79
CA ASP A 894 -27.37 19.19 -21.85
C ASP A 894 -27.94 18.29 -20.73
N LEU A 895 -28.40 17.08 -21.03
CA LEU A 895 -28.88 16.10 -20.04
C LEU A 895 -27.74 15.63 -19.10
N GLN A 896 -26.57 15.31 -19.66
CA GLN A 896 -25.36 15.03 -18.88
C GLN A 896 -24.96 16.25 -18.02
N GLY A 897 -25.11 17.46 -18.56
CA GLY A 897 -24.86 18.73 -17.88
C GLY A 897 -25.80 18.95 -16.69
N MET A 898 -27.08 18.58 -16.80
CA MET A 898 -28.04 18.63 -15.70
C MET A 898 -27.62 17.72 -14.54
N ALA A 899 -27.21 16.49 -14.82
CA ALA A 899 -26.72 15.56 -13.79
C ALA A 899 -25.41 16.06 -13.14
N ASN A 900 -24.44 16.48 -13.94
CA ASN A 900 -23.16 17.01 -13.45
C ASN A 900 -23.33 18.26 -12.59
N ARG A 901 -24.25 19.15 -12.96
CA ARG A 901 -24.55 20.37 -12.20
C ARG A 901 -25.07 20.08 -10.79
N ILE A 902 -25.92 19.05 -10.64
CA ILE A 902 -26.39 18.60 -9.31
C ILE A 902 -25.25 17.93 -8.53
N LEU A 903 -24.43 17.11 -9.20
CA LEU A 903 -23.27 16.44 -8.59
C LEU A 903 -22.19 17.44 -8.11
N ARG A 904 -21.98 18.54 -8.86
CA ARG A 904 -20.97 19.58 -8.58
C ARG A 904 -21.50 20.75 -7.75
N ARG A 905 -22.82 20.94 -7.70
CA ARG A 905 -23.51 22.00 -6.94
C ARG A 905 -23.02 23.42 -7.29
N ASP A 906 -22.68 23.64 -8.56
CA ASP A 906 -21.89 24.78 -9.04
C ASP A 906 -22.69 25.87 -9.77
N GLN A 907 -23.96 25.62 -10.14
CA GLN A 907 -24.80 26.59 -10.85
C GLN A 907 -25.99 27.08 -10.03
N ALA A 908 -26.53 28.25 -10.38
CA ALA A 908 -27.51 28.93 -9.53
C ALA A 908 -28.87 28.22 -9.38
N ASP A 909 -29.21 27.26 -10.23
CA ASP A 909 -30.51 26.58 -10.32
C ASP A 909 -30.49 25.09 -9.94
N TRP A 910 -29.36 24.57 -9.44
CA TRP A 910 -29.17 23.12 -9.25
C TRP A 910 -30.20 22.48 -8.31
N VAL A 911 -30.73 23.21 -7.31
CA VAL A 911 -31.78 22.71 -6.41
C VAL A 911 -33.11 22.56 -7.17
N ALA A 912 -33.44 23.51 -8.05
CA ALA A 912 -34.65 23.47 -8.86
C ALA A 912 -34.58 22.32 -9.89
N VAL A 913 -33.41 22.10 -10.50
CA VAL A 913 -33.17 20.96 -11.41
C VAL A 913 -33.23 19.63 -10.66
N ARG A 914 -32.69 19.54 -9.44
CA ARG A 914 -32.78 18.33 -8.61
C ARG A 914 -34.23 17.99 -8.25
N ARG A 915 -35.04 18.98 -7.88
CA ARG A 915 -36.47 18.79 -7.59
C ARG A 915 -37.23 18.36 -8.86
N LEU A 916 -36.90 18.97 -9.99
CA LEU A 916 -37.51 18.61 -11.28
C LEU A 916 -37.28 17.14 -11.64
N LEU A 917 -36.10 16.58 -11.32
CA LEU A 917 -35.76 15.17 -11.57
C LEU A 917 -36.26 14.20 -10.47
N GLY A 918 -37.14 14.63 -9.55
CA GLY A 918 -37.66 13.77 -8.49
C GLY A 918 -36.71 13.54 -7.31
N ALA A 919 -35.84 14.50 -7.01
CA ALA A 919 -34.89 14.46 -5.89
C ALA A 919 -33.96 13.21 -5.84
N PRO A 920 -33.29 12.85 -6.94
CA PRO A 920 -32.47 11.64 -7.02
C PRO A 920 -31.27 11.67 -6.05
N ASP A 921 -30.80 10.48 -5.66
CA ASP A 921 -29.55 10.29 -4.93
C ASP A 921 -28.32 10.40 -5.86
N ARG A 922 -27.12 10.33 -5.27
CA ARG A 922 -25.86 10.47 -6.00
C ARG A 922 -25.62 9.30 -6.97
N HIS A 923 -26.08 8.09 -6.63
CA HIS A 923 -25.90 6.91 -7.46
C HIS A 923 -26.78 7.00 -8.71
N ARG A 924 -28.08 7.28 -8.56
CA ARG A 924 -29.02 7.49 -9.68
C ARG A 924 -28.57 8.61 -10.61
N LEU A 925 -28.05 9.72 -10.07
CA LEU A 925 -27.46 10.80 -10.87
C LEU A 925 -26.22 10.37 -11.66
N GLY A 926 -25.38 9.50 -11.08
CA GLY A 926 -24.26 8.88 -11.76
C GLY A 926 -24.71 8.04 -12.95
N VAL A 927 -25.72 7.20 -12.74
CA VAL A 927 -26.33 6.39 -13.81
C VAL A 927 -26.87 7.25 -14.95
N LEU A 928 -27.61 8.33 -14.65
CA LEU A 928 -28.12 9.25 -15.69
C LEU A 928 -27.00 9.93 -16.49
N ARG A 929 -25.94 10.38 -15.80
CA ARG A 929 -24.76 10.99 -16.42
C ARG A 929 -24.06 10.00 -17.36
N ASP A 930 -23.87 8.78 -16.89
CA ASP A 930 -23.12 7.75 -17.61
C ASP A 930 -23.93 7.22 -18.80
N LEU A 931 -25.25 7.08 -18.65
CA LEU A 931 -26.17 6.75 -19.73
C LEU A 931 -26.17 7.83 -20.82
N ALA A 932 -26.28 9.11 -20.45
CA ALA A 932 -26.24 10.23 -21.41
C ALA A 932 -24.86 10.34 -22.11
N ALA A 933 -23.76 10.17 -21.37
CA ALA A 933 -22.41 10.23 -21.92
C ALA A 933 -22.06 9.01 -22.80
N GLY A 934 -22.48 7.82 -22.40
CA GLY A 934 -22.36 6.58 -23.16
C GLY A 934 -23.11 6.68 -24.48
N THR A 935 -24.38 7.11 -24.42
CA THR A 935 -25.22 7.31 -25.61
C THR A 935 -24.65 8.38 -26.55
N ASN A 936 -24.13 9.49 -26.02
CA ASN A 936 -23.50 10.54 -26.85
C ASN A 936 -22.21 10.04 -27.54
N ARG A 937 -21.42 9.20 -26.86
CA ARG A 937 -20.25 8.53 -27.48
C ARG A 937 -20.67 7.53 -28.55
N ALA A 938 -21.65 6.67 -28.26
CA ALA A 938 -22.16 5.73 -29.27
C ALA A 938 -22.70 6.45 -30.52
N LEU A 939 -23.39 7.58 -30.35
CA LEU A 939 -23.81 8.44 -31.48
C LEU A 939 -22.62 9.13 -32.19
N LYS A 940 -21.56 9.49 -31.48
CA LYS A 940 -20.33 10.04 -32.08
C LYS A 940 -19.65 9.01 -32.97
N ASP A 941 -19.61 7.77 -32.51
CA ASP A 941 -18.88 6.68 -33.15
C ASP A 941 -19.78 5.90 -34.13
N ASN A 942 -21.01 6.38 -34.35
CA ASN A 942 -22.01 5.80 -35.26
C ASN A 942 -22.37 4.33 -34.91
N ALA A 943 -22.31 3.99 -33.63
CA ALA A 943 -22.46 2.65 -33.07
C ALA A 943 -23.64 2.55 -32.07
N LEU A 944 -24.67 3.38 -32.24
CA LEU A 944 -25.83 3.37 -31.34
C LEU A 944 -26.71 2.13 -31.58
N ASP A 945 -26.84 1.29 -30.56
CA ASP A 945 -27.80 0.19 -30.51
C ASP A 945 -29.05 0.62 -29.72
N ALA A 946 -30.16 0.84 -30.42
CA ALA A 946 -31.42 1.31 -29.83
C ALA A 946 -32.05 0.26 -28.90
N GLY A 947 -31.91 -1.04 -29.19
CA GLY A 947 -32.46 -2.11 -28.35
C GLY A 947 -31.72 -2.21 -27.02
N ARG A 948 -30.38 -2.13 -27.06
CA ARG A 948 -29.57 -2.06 -25.84
C ARG A 948 -29.85 -0.80 -25.03
N LEU A 949 -29.99 0.36 -25.69
CA LEU A 949 -30.34 1.62 -25.01
C LEU A 949 -31.70 1.53 -24.33
N GLN A 950 -32.69 0.90 -24.97
CA GLN A 950 -34.02 0.67 -24.40
C GLN A 950 -33.94 -0.18 -23.11
N ASP A 951 -33.17 -1.26 -23.15
CA ASP A 951 -32.96 -2.14 -21.98
C ASP A 951 -32.24 -1.40 -20.83
N GLU A 952 -31.20 -0.63 -21.15
CA GLU A 952 -30.46 0.15 -20.15
C GLU A 952 -31.33 1.26 -19.55
N LEU A 953 -32.15 1.94 -20.37
CA LEU A 953 -33.08 2.97 -19.91
C LEU A 953 -34.17 2.39 -19.01
N ALA A 954 -34.76 1.24 -19.38
CA ALA A 954 -35.75 0.54 -18.57
C ALA A 954 -35.17 0.06 -17.23
N LYS A 955 -33.99 -0.58 -17.24
CA LYS A 955 -33.30 -1.05 -16.02
C LYS A 955 -32.92 0.11 -15.08
N SER A 956 -32.64 1.28 -15.63
CA SER A 956 -32.23 2.45 -14.85
C SER A 956 -33.39 3.14 -14.11
N GLY A 957 -34.64 2.87 -14.48
CA GLY A 957 -35.84 3.51 -13.91
C GLY A 957 -35.91 5.03 -14.18
N TRP A 958 -35.21 5.52 -15.21
CA TRP A 958 -35.21 6.94 -15.57
C TRP A 958 -36.26 7.32 -16.62
N ALA A 959 -36.84 6.35 -17.34
CA ALA A 959 -37.82 6.61 -18.40
C ALA A 959 -38.99 7.47 -17.90
N ASP A 960 -39.69 7.00 -16.87
CA ASP A 960 -40.87 7.69 -16.31
C ASP A 960 -40.48 9.03 -15.66
N ALA A 961 -39.38 9.04 -14.89
CA ALA A 961 -38.91 10.23 -14.19
C ALA A 961 -38.51 11.37 -15.14
N LEU A 962 -37.89 11.05 -16.28
CA LEU A 962 -37.54 12.05 -17.30
C LEU A 962 -38.78 12.53 -18.06
N ALA A 963 -39.75 11.66 -18.33
CA ALA A 963 -41.01 12.02 -18.96
C ALA A 963 -41.84 12.97 -18.08
N GLU A 964 -41.96 12.67 -16.79
CA GLU A 964 -42.65 13.52 -15.80
C GLU A 964 -41.97 14.88 -15.63
N ALA A 965 -40.62 14.89 -15.55
CA ALA A 965 -39.84 16.11 -15.51
C ALA A 965 -40.04 16.98 -16.77
N ARG A 966 -40.11 16.35 -17.95
CA ARG A 966 -40.33 17.02 -19.24
C ARG A 966 -41.71 17.65 -19.29
N GLU A 967 -42.74 16.94 -18.88
CA GLU A 967 -44.12 17.44 -18.86
C GLU A 967 -44.28 18.59 -17.85
N THR A 968 -43.68 18.45 -16.68
CA THR A 968 -43.65 19.51 -15.65
C THR A 968 -43.06 20.82 -16.20
N LEU A 969 -41.98 20.76 -16.98
CA LEU A 969 -41.41 21.95 -17.62
C LEU A 969 -42.28 22.48 -18.76
N ARG A 970 -42.92 21.62 -19.55
CA ARG A 970 -43.81 22.04 -20.65
C ARG A 970 -45.04 22.78 -20.13
N VAL A 971 -45.70 22.26 -19.10
CA VAL A 971 -46.84 22.92 -18.46
C VAL A 971 -46.45 24.28 -17.90
N ARG A 972 -45.27 24.40 -17.27
CA ARG A 972 -44.75 25.69 -16.78
C ARG A 972 -44.49 26.68 -17.92
N LEU A 973 -43.88 26.23 -19.01
CA LEU A 973 -43.61 27.06 -20.19
C LEU A 973 -44.91 27.50 -20.91
N ALA A 974 -45.95 26.67 -20.87
CA ALA A 974 -47.27 27.01 -21.42
C ALA A 974 -48.02 28.02 -20.54
N ALA A 975 -47.94 27.87 -19.21
CA ALA A 975 -48.54 28.81 -18.25
C ALA A 975 -47.88 30.20 -18.29
N GLU A 976 -46.57 30.29 -18.56
CA GLU A 976 -45.86 31.57 -18.74
C GLU A 976 -46.13 32.24 -20.12
N ALA A 977 -46.77 31.54 -21.07
CA ALA A 977 -47.06 32.03 -22.42
C ALA A 977 -48.47 32.64 -22.59
N GLU A 978 -49.34 32.55 -21.59
CA GLU A 978 -50.63 33.25 -21.57
C GLU A 978 -50.45 34.73 -21.14
N PRO A 979 -50.99 35.72 -21.87
CA PRO A 979 -50.80 37.12 -21.55
C PRO A 979 -51.82 37.56 -20.50
N GLU A 980 -51.43 37.59 -19.23
CA GLU A 980 -52.20 38.30 -18.21
C GLU A 980 -51.76 39.78 -18.13
N SER A 981 -52.70 40.60 -18.62
CA SER A 981 -52.86 42.02 -18.46
C SER A 981 -53.03 42.46 -16.99
N GLU A 982 -52.50 43.65 -16.68
CA GLU A 982 -52.90 44.57 -15.60
C GLU A 982 -52.59 44.19 -14.14
N ASN A 983 -51.44 44.64 -13.63
CA ASN A 983 -51.43 45.79 -12.71
C ASN A 983 -50.03 46.35 -12.43
N GLU A 984 -49.93 47.67 -12.58
CA GLU A 984 -48.73 48.51 -12.45
C GLU A 984 -48.36 48.88 -11.00
N ALA A 985 -47.12 49.38 -10.90
CA ALA A 985 -46.52 50.27 -9.90
C ALA A 985 -46.00 49.59 -8.61
N THR A 986 -44.73 49.68 -8.24
CA THR A 986 -43.83 50.86 -8.17
C THR A 986 -42.41 50.27 -7.95
N THR A 987 -41.27 50.68 -8.52
CA THR A 987 -40.62 52.01 -8.46
C THR A 987 -39.29 51.97 -9.24
N ALA A 988 -39.03 53.03 -10.00
CA ALA A 988 -37.75 53.64 -10.38
C ALA A 988 -36.67 52.86 -11.17
N ALA A 989 -36.76 53.06 -12.49
CA ALA A 989 -35.70 53.46 -13.44
C ALA A 989 -34.24 53.54 -12.98
N HIS A 990 -33.34 52.92 -13.77
CA HIS A 990 -32.38 53.66 -14.61
C HIS A 990 -32.18 52.93 -15.95
N GLN A 991 -32.36 53.67 -17.05
CA GLN A 991 -32.23 53.24 -18.43
C GLN A 991 -30.76 53.25 -18.91
N PRO A 992 -30.48 52.65 -20.08
CA PRO A 992 -29.24 51.96 -20.39
C PRO A 992 -28.27 52.78 -21.25
N GLU A 993 -26.99 52.46 -21.16
CA GLU A 993 -26.05 52.75 -22.23
C GLU A 993 -25.83 51.49 -23.08
N GLN A 994 -26.10 51.68 -24.37
CA GLN A 994 -25.86 50.75 -25.45
C GLN A 994 -24.38 50.34 -25.47
N LYS A 995 -24.12 49.04 -25.63
CA LYS A 995 -22.81 48.58 -26.13
C LYS A 995 -23.03 47.81 -27.42
N GLU A 996 -22.44 48.38 -28.46
CA GLU A 996 -22.39 47.90 -29.82
C GLU A 996 -21.88 46.47 -29.89
N THR A 997 -22.52 45.71 -30.78
CA THR A 997 -22.07 44.44 -31.34
C THR A 997 -20.73 44.60 -32.03
N GLU A 998 -19.71 43.89 -31.55
CA GLU A 998 -18.55 43.44 -32.33
C GLU A 998 -18.39 41.92 -32.16
N PRO A 999 -17.80 41.24 -33.15
CA PRO A 999 -18.16 39.87 -33.50
C PRO A 999 -17.59 38.83 -32.52
N VAL A 1000 -18.29 37.70 -32.46
CA VAL A 1000 -17.82 36.47 -31.81
C VAL A 1000 -16.53 36.03 -32.49
N THR A 1001 -15.38 36.33 -31.86
CA THR A 1001 -14.15 35.59 -32.09
C THR A 1001 -14.26 34.23 -31.40
N ALA A 1002 -13.87 33.20 -32.12
CA ALA A 1002 -13.83 31.82 -31.68
C ALA A 1002 -13.12 31.70 -30.33
N VAL A 1003 -13.68 30.86 -29.45
CA VAL A 1003 -12.96 30.38 -28.26
C VAL A 1003 -11.81 29.51 -28.78
N GLU A 1004 -10.61 30.08 -28.82
CA GLU A 1004 -9.37 29.30 -28.92
C GLU A 1004 -9.31 28.36 -27.70
N GLU A 1005 -9.19 27.07 -28.00
CA GLU A 1005 -8.74 26.07 -27.03
C GLU A 1005 -7.43 26.56 -26.41
N ALA A 1006 -7.35 26.56 -25.08
CA ALA A 1006 -6.10 26.82 -24.38
C ALA A 1006 -5.06 25.79 -24.87
N PRO A 1007 -3.91 26.22 -25.44
CA PRO A 1007 -2.93 25.27 -25.92
C PRO A 1007 -2.35 24.50 -24.73
N ALA A 1008 -2.27 23.18 -24.87
CA ALA A 1008 -1.48 22.36 -23.97
C ALA A 1008 -0.05 22.92 -23.92
N THR A 1009 0.44 23.22 -22.72
CA THR A 1009 1.78 23.77 -22.51
C THR A 1009 2.80 22.81 -23.13
N PRO A 1010 3.55 23.20 -24.18
CA PRO A 1010 4.52 22.31 -24.79
C PRO A 1010 5.62 21.99 -23.79
N ALA A 1011 6.11 20.75 -23.80
CA ALA A 1011 7.25 20.35 -23.00
C ALA A 1011 8.46 21.25 -23.32
N VAL A 1012 8.96 21.96 -22.30
CA VAL A 1012 10.10 22.85 -22.43
C VAL A 1012 11.36 21.99 -22.55
N THR A 1013 11.84 21.75 -23.77
CA THR A 1013 13.05 20.95 -24.04
C THR A 1013 14.28 21.79 -24.41
N THR A 1014 14.14 23.12 -24.51
CA THR A 1014 15.22 24.05 -24.88
C THR A 1014 15.18 25.33 -24.05
N LYS A 1015 16.32 26.02 -23.90
CA LYS A 1015 16.44 27.30 -23.17
C LYS A 1015 15.50 28.38 -23.73
N ASP A 1016 15.37 28.47 -25.06
CA ASP A 1016 14.46 29.41 -25.72
C ASP A 1016 12.98 29.02 -25.56
N GLY A 1017 12.70 27.73 -25.31
CA GLY A 1017 11.37 27.26 -24.93
C GLY A 1017 11.01 27.68 -23.50
N LEU A 1018 11.97 27.64 -22.59
CA LEU A 1018 11.80 28.07 -21.20
C LEU A 1018 11.55 29.58 -21.13
N LEU A 1019 12.34 30.36 -21.87
CA LEU A 1019 12.20 31.82 -21.94
C LEU A 1019 10.80 32.22 -22.40
N ARG A 1020 10.30 31.64 -23.50
CA ARG A 1020 8.94 31.90 -24.02
C ARG A 1020 7.84 31.46 -23.06
N ALA A 1021 8.03 30.38 -22.30
CA ALA A 1021 7.07 29.94 -21.29
C ALA A 1021 7.01 30.92 -20.11
N LEU A 1022 8.17 31.41 -19.65
CA LEU A 1022 8.25 32.43 -18.60
C LEU A 1022 7.64 33.77 -19.05
N GLU A 1023 7.89 34.21 -20.28
CA GLU A 1023 7.28 35.41 -20.88
C GLU A 1023 5.76 35.31 -20.96
N ALA A 1024 5.24 34.17 -21.43
CA ALA A 1024 3.80 33.93 -21.51
C ALA A 1024 3.15 33.93 -20.12
N SER A 1025 3.81 33.33 -19.12
CA SER A 1025 3.34 33.32 -17.74
C SER A 1025 3.35 34.73 -17.13
N ALA A 1026 4.43 35.49 -17.29
CA ALA A 1026 4.51 36.88 -16.79
C ALA A 1026 3.46 37.77 -17.47
N THR A 1027 3.23 37.60 -18.77
CA THR A 1027 2.18 38.31 -19.50
C THR A 1027 0.78 37.96 -18.98
N ALA A 1028 0.52 36.68 -18.72
CA ALA A 1028 -0.74 36.22 -18.15
C ALA A 1028 -0.98 36.80 -16.74
N ASP A 1029 0.03 36.80 -15.88
CA ASP A 1029 -0.05 37.34 -14.52
C ASP A 1029 -0.37 38.85 -14.52
N ARG A 1030 0.24 39.62 -15.44
CA ARG A 1030 -0.01 41.05 -15.65
C ARG A 1030 -1.42 41.39 -16.14
N THR A 1031 -2.19 40.41 -16.64
CA THR A 1031 -3.62 40.64 -16.94
C THR A 1031 -4.49 40.74 -15.67
N CYS A 1032 -3.98 40.29 -14.52
CA CYS A 1032 -4.69 40.32 -13.24
C CYS A 1032 -4.58 41.69 -12.55
N ARG A 1033 -5.70 42.40 -12.40
CA ARG A 1033 -5.76 43.72 -11.73
C ARG A 1033 -5.18 43.72 -10.31
N LYS A 1034 -5.32 42.63 -9.56
CA LYS A 1034 -4.78 42.53 -8.20
C LYS A 1034 -3.26 42.33 -8.20
N HIS A 1035 -2.75 41.52 -9.12
CA HIS A 1035 -1.31 41.35 -9.35
C HIS A 1035 -0.66 42.69 -9.69
N GLU A 1036 -1.22 43.40 -10.68
CA GLU A 1036 -0.74 44.73 -11.09
C GLU A 1036 -0.85 45.77 -9.97
N SER A 1037 -1.85 45.68 -9.09
CA SER A 1037 -1.95 46.60 -7.95
C SER A 1037 -0.79 46.45 -6.96
N VAL A 1038 -0.37 45.22 -6.66
CA VAL A 1038 0.76 44.93 -5.75
C VAL A 1038 2.08 45.29 -6.43
N ARG A 1039 2.21 44.99 -7.72
CA ARG A 1039 3.38 45.35 -8.54
C ARG A 1039 3.60 46.86 -8.63
N HIS A 1040 2.56 47.64 -8.88
CA HIS A 1040 2.66 49.10 -8.86
C HIS A 1040 2.96 49.65 -7.46
N ALA A 1041 2.40 49.03 -6.42
CA ALA A 1041 2.72 49.33 -5.04
C ALA A 1041 4.21 49.10 -4.71
N LEU A 1042 4.83 48.05 -5.27
CA LEU A 1042 6.24 47.74 -5.13
C LEU A 1042 7.12 48.76 -5.88
N LYS A 1043 6.81 49.01 -7.16
CA LYS A 1043 7.53 50.02 -7.96
C LYS A 1043 7.48 51.39 -7.32
N SER A 1044 6.33 51.79 -6.78
CA SER A 1044 6.21 53.06 -6.07
C SER A 1044 7.13 53.10 -4.86
N ALA A 1045 7.24 52.02 -4.07
CA ALA A 1045 8.12 51.97 -2.91
C ALA A 1045 9.61 52.07 -3.32
N LEU A 1046 10.02 51.37 -4.38
CA LEU A 1046 11.38 51.45 -4.91
C LEU A 1046 11.71 52.87 -5.44
N LEU A 1047 10.77 53.51 -6.15
CA LEU A 1047 10.93 54.88 -6.64
C LEU A 1047 11.02 55.92 -5.52
N TRP A 1048 10.30 55.72 -4.40
CA TRP A 1048 10.40 56.61 -3.23
C TRP A 1048 11.77 56.53 -2.54
N SER A 1049 12.53 55.47 -2.78
CA SER A 1049 13.91 55.27 -2.31
C SER A 1049 14.95 55.67 -3.37
N ASP A 1050 14.58 56.48 -4.37
CA ASP A 1050 15.43 56.89 -5.50
C ASP A 1050 16.02 55.74 -6.36
N LEU A 1051 15.47 54.53 -6.24
CA LEU A 1051 15.84 53.39 -7.08
C LEU A 1051 15.06 53.41 -8.40
N GLN A 1052 15.64 52.82 -9.45
CA GLN A 1052 15.07 52.80 -10.81
C GLN A 1052 14.54 51.40 -11.17
N PRO A 1053 13.29 51.05 -10.80
CA PRO A 1053 12.69 49.77 -11.17
C PRO A 1053 12.38 49.73 -12.67
N ALA A 1054 12.81 48.64 -13.32
CA ALA A 1054 12.59 48.35 -14.72
C ALA A 1054 11.71 47.11 -14.92
N ASP A 1055 10.99 47.12 -16.04
CA ASP A 1055 10.17 45.99 -16.46
C ASP A 1055 10.98 45.02 -17.30
N SER A 1056 10.77 43.73 -17.06
CA SER A 1056 11.34 42.65 -17.86
C SER A 1056 10.23 41.86 -18.53
N GLU A 1057 10.55 41.14 -19.60
CA GLU A 1057 9.61 40.26 -20.28
C GLU A 1057 9.33 38.98 -19.47
N VAL A 1058 10.30 38.55 -18.63
CA VAL A 1058 10.22 37.29 -17.86
C VAL A 1058 9.98 37.46 -16.36
N VAL A 1059 10.17 38.67 -15.80
CA VAL A 1059 9.99 38.93 -14.37
C VAL A 1059 9.25 40.23 -14.11
N ASP A 1060 8.46 40.28 -13.03
CA ASP A 1060 7.58 41.40 -12.73
C ASP A 1060 8.29 42.74 -12.54
N VAL A 1061 9.34 42.80 -11.72
CA VAL A 1061 10.16 43.99 -11.51
C VAL A 1061 11.62 43.60 -11.35
N SER A 1062 12.51 44.35 -11.98
CA SER A 1062 13.95 44.26 -11.75
C SER A 1062 14.48 45.63 -11.36
N CYS A 1063 15.48 45.69 -10.49
CA CYS A 1063 16.02 46.96 -10.02
C CYS A 1063 17.52 46.82 -9.76
N VAL A 1064 18.32 47.73 -10.29
CA VAL A 1064 19.76 47.81 -9.95
C VAL A 1064 19.88 48.64 -8.67
N THR A 1065 20.49 48.06 -7.65
CA THR A 1065 20.77 48.70 -6.36
C THR A 1065 22.28 48.77 -6.14
N ASP A 1066 22.72 49.46 -5.08
CA ASP A 1066 24.15 49.46 -4.69
C ASP A 1066 24.66 48.05 -4.33
N GLY A 1067 23.75 47.15 -3.94
CA GLY A 1067 24.02 45.73 -3.69
C GLY A 1067 23.96 44.83 -4.92
N GLY A 1068 23.72 45.38 -6.12
CA GLY A 1068 23.64 44.63 -7.37
C GLY A 1068 22.22 44.53 -7.95
N LEU A 1069 22.01 43.57 -8.86
CA LEU A 1069 20.72 43.40 -9.56
C LEU A 1069 19.72 42.64 -8.68
N PHE A 1070 18.65 43.30 -8.25
CA PHE A 1070 17.56 42.70 -7.48
C PHE A 1070 16.36 42.41 -8.38
N VAL A 1071 15.75 41.25 -8.18
CA VAL A 1071 14.65 40.75 -9.00
C VAL A 1071 13.47 40.37 -8.12
N TYR A 1072 12.29 40.87 -8.49
CA TYR A 1072 11.07 40.73 -7.71
C TYR A 1072 9.98 40.07 -8.54
N GLU A 1073 9.42 38.99 -8.01
CA GLU A 1073 8.26 38.31 -8.59
C GLU A 1073 7.06 38.49 -7.67
N VAL A 1074 5.93 38.95 -8.22
CA VAL A 1074 4.71 39.18 -7.45
C VAL A 1074 3.85 37.93 -7.52
N LEU A 1075 3.34 37.46 -6.37
CA LEU A 1075 2.34 36.39 -6.37
C LEU A 1075 0.93 37.00 -6.37
N THR A 1076 0.07 36.47 -7.22
CA THR A 1076 -1.32 36.92 -7.34
C THR A 1076 -2.06 36.80 -6.00
N ALA A 1077 -2.97 37.73 -5.72
CA ALA A 1077 -3.71 37.79 -4.46
C ALA A 1077 -4.38 36.46 -4.06
N GLY A 1078 -4.10 36.01 -2.84
CA GLY A 1078 -4.56 34.73 -2.28
C GLY A 1078 -3.55 33.58 -2.38
N ARG A 1079 -2.41 33.79 -3.06
CA ARG A 1079 -1.28 32.84 -3.09
C ARG A 1079 -0.25 33.19 -2.04
N SER A 1080 -0.52 32.81 -0.79
CA SER A 1080 0.36 33.07 0.34
C SER A 1080 0.72 31.83 1.15
N THR A 1081 0.33 30.63 0.69
CA THR A 1081 0.68 29.37 1.36
C THR A 1081 2.13 28.98 1.07
N TYR A 1082 2.72 28.12 1.91
CA TYR A 1082 4.06 27.58 1.67
C TYR A 1082 4.20 26.91 0.29
N ALA A 1083 3.16 26.21 -0.19
CA ALA A 1083 3.17 25.59 -1.52
C ALA A 1083 3.27 26.63 -2.64
N ASP A 1084 2.55 27.75 -2.50
CA ASP A 1084 2.61 28.88 -3.44
C ASP A 1084 3.97 29.56 -3.42
N LEU A 1085 4.49 29.81 -2.22
CA LEU A 1085 5.82 30.41 -2.00
C LEU A 1085 6.92 29.54 -2.60
N ARG A 1086 6.88 28.23 -2.39
CA ARG A 1086 7.85 27.27 -2.97
C ARG A 1086 7.76 27.26 -4.49
N SER A 1087 6.55 27.29 -5.05
CA SER A 1087 6.35 27.39 -6.49
C SER A 1087 6.90 28.70 -7.05
N GLY A 1088 6.67 29.82 -6.37
CA GLY A 1088 7.22 31.12 -6.74
C GLY A 1088 8.74 31.19 -6.64
N ALA A 1089 9.32 30.60 -5.59
CA ALA A 1089 10.77 30.57 -5.36
C ALA A 1089 11.47 29.75 -6.45
N THR A 1090 10.89 28.60 -6.81
CA THR A 1090 11.40 27.77 -7.91
C THR A 1090 11.37 28.54 -9.24
N ARG A 1091 10.28 29.25 -9.53
CA ARG A 1091 10.16 30.11 -10.72
C ARG A 1091 11.19 31.24 -10.73
N LEU A 1092 11.45 31.90 -9.60
CA LEU A 1092 12.49 32.92 -9.50
C LEU A 1092 13.90 32.36 -9.74
N LEU A 1093 14.18 31.13 -9.29
CA LEU A 1093 15.45 30.46 -9.57
C LEU A 1093 15.60 30.11 -11.06
N GLU A 1094 14.52 29.69 -11.72
CA GLU A 1094 14.48 29.48 -13.17
C GLU A 1094 14.72 30.78 -13.92
N ILE A 1095 14.04 31.87 -13.54
CA ILE A 1095 14.25 33.22 -14.08
C ILE A 1095 15.72 33.62 -13.90
N ASN A 1096 16.28 33.48 -12.70
CA ASN A 1096 17.68 33.84 -12.42
C ASN A 1096 18.68 33.05 -13.30
N HIS A 1097 18.35 31.80 -13.64
CA HIS A 1097 19.16 30.99 -14.55
C HIS A 1097 19.09 31.49 -16.02
N THR A 1098 18.01 32.18 -16.40
CA THR A 1098 17.84 32.74 -17.74
C THR A 1098 18.51 34.11 -17.93
N LEU A 1099 18.76 34.85 -16.84
CA LEU A 1099 19.35 36.20 -16.92
C LEU A 1099 20.81 36.18 -17.41
N PRO A 1100 21.27 37.22 -18.15
CA PRO A 1100 22.65 37.30 -18.62
C PRO A 1100 23.68 37.36 -17.48
N ASN A 1101 23.34 38.06 -16.39
CA ASN A 1101 24.07 38.10 -15.14
C ASN A 1101 23.14 37.59 -14.04
N ARG A 1102 23.65 36.80 -13.10
CA ARG A 1102 22.84 36.35 -11.95
C ARG A 1102 22.43 37.56 -11.12
N ALA A 1103 21.18 37.56 -10.67
CA ALA A 1103 20.68 38.52 -9.71
C ALA A 1103 21.33 38.31 -8.34
N ASP A 1104 21.69 39.42 -7.70
CA ASP A 1104 22.30 39.48 -6.38
C ASP A 1104 21.25 39.41 -5.25
N GLY A 1105 19.98 39.71 -5.56
CA GLY A 1105 18.84 39.56 -4.66
C GLY A 1105 17.60 38.98 -5.36
N LEU A 1106 16.98 37.96 -4.77
CA LEU A 1106 15.75 37.33 -5.25
C LEU A 1106 14.62 37.54 -4.25
N HIS A 1107 13.52 38.16 -4.68
CA HIS A 1107 12.43 38.58 -3.80
C HIS A 1107 11.07 38.13 -4.31
N LEU A 1108 10.32 37.39 -3.49
CA LEU A 1108 8.90 37.13 -3.69
C LEU A 1108 8.07 38.20 -3.00
N VAL A 1109 7.04 38.70 -3.68
CA VAL A 1109 6.23 39.82 -3.20
C VAL A 1109 4.76 39.41 -3.13
N LEU A 1110 4.18 39.48 -1.93
CA LEU A 1110 2.81 39.06 -1.66
C LEU A 1110 1.88 40.26 -1.41
N SER A 1111 0.59 40.05 -1.70
CA SER A 1111 -0.47 41.02 -1.39
C SER A 1111 -0.81 41.13 0.11
N GLY A 1112 -0.31 40.20 0.94
CA GLY A 1112 -0.61 40.05 2.36
C GLY A 1112 0.38 39.08 3.02
N PRO A 1113 0.41 38.97 4.36
CA PRO A 1113 1.35 38.10 5.06
C PRO A 1113 1.24 36.64 4.58
N PRO A 1114 2.35 35.87 4.65
CA PRO A 1114 2.31 34.44 4.39
C PRO A 1114 1.23 33.76 5.25
N ALA A 1115 0.58 32.73 4.72
CA ALA A 1115 -0.47 32.02 5.42
C ALA A 1115 0.08 31.25 6.63
N GLU A 1116 1.33 30.81 6.55
CA GLU A 1116 2.07 30.20 7.64
C GLU A 1116 3.27 31.07 8.05
N ASP A 1117 3.36 31.45 9.33
CA ASP A 1117 4.39 32.39 9.83
C ASP A 1117 5.84 31.89 9.63
N TRP A 1118 6.05 30.57 9.61
CA TRP A 1118 7.37 29.94 9.40
C TRP A 1118 7.79 29.85 7.93
N SER A 1119 6.85 30.02 6.99
CA SER A 1119 7.07 29.73 5.57
C SER A 1119 8.09 30.68 4.92
N ALA A 1120 8.07 31.97 5.28
CA ALA A 1120 9.00 32.95 4.76
C ALA A 1120 10.46 32.65 5.15
N GLU A 1121 10.70 32.22 6.39
CA GLU A 1121 12.04 31.84 6.87
C GLU A 1121 12.55 30.58 6.18
N THR A 1122 11.68 29.57 6.03
CA THR A 1122 12.05 28.33 5.33
C THR A 1122 12.38 28.58 3.85
N ILE A 1123 11.66 29.49 3.19
CA ILE A 1123 11.93 29.82 1.78
C ILE A 1123 13.27 30.53 1.62
N LEU A 1124 13.64 31.40 2.56
CA LEU A 1124 14.95 32.03 2.59
C LEU A 1124 16.06 30.99 2.84
N ASP A 1125 15.91 30.13 3.85
CA ASP A 1125 16.96 29.18 4.24
C ASP A 1125 17.20 28.09 3.17
N VAL A 1126 16.14 27.65 2.49
CA VAL A 1126 16.21 26.55 1.52
C VAL A 1126 16.52 27.04 0.11
N PHE A 1127 15.89 28.14 -0.33
CA PHE A 1127 15.98 28.60 -1.72
C PHE A 1127 16.81 29.88 -1.88
N GLY A 1128 17.20 30.53 -0.78
CA GLY A 1128 17.90 31.83 -0.83
C GLY A 1128 17.00 32.96 -1.36
N VAL A 1129 15.68 32.81 -1.26
CA VAL A 1129 14.70 33.78 -1.79
C VAL A 1129 14.04 34.51 -0.62
N HIS A 1130 14.13 35.84 -0.63
CA HIS A 1130 13.49 36.68 0.38
C HIS A 1130 12.00 36.82 0.10
N VAL A 1131 11.18 36.88 1.15
CA VAL A 1131 9.73 37.05 1.02
C VAL A 1131 9.31 38.38 1.63
N LEU A 1132 8.67 39.21 0.82
CA LEU A 1132 8.11 40.51 1.18
C LEU A 1132 6.59 40.46 1.05
N TRP A 1133 5.87 41.17 1.89
CA TRP A 1133 4.42 41.28 1.80
C TRP A 1133 3.88 42.63 2.21
N ARG A 1134 2.72 43.00 1.70
CA ARG A 1134 1.97 44.17 2.20
C ARG A 1134 1.34 43.87 3.55
N THR A 1135 1.58 44.71 4.54
CA THR A 1135 0.91 44.65 5.84
C THR A 1135 -0.46 45.37 5.78
N PRO A 1136 -1.40 45.08 6.69
CA PRO A 1136 -2.75 45.67 6.66
C PRO A 1136 -2.80 47.21 6.76
N ASP A 1137 -1.79 47.83 7.35
CA ASP A 1137 -1.58 49.28 7.47
C ASP A 1137 -0.94 49.91 6.22
N GLY A 1138 -0.64 49.10 5.19
CA GLY A 1138 -0.09 49.55 3.93
C GLY A 1138 1.44 49.66 3.90
N ALA A 1139 2.14 49.27 4.96
CA ALA A 1139 3.60 49.12 4.96
C ALA A 1139 4.06 47.81 4.30
N TRP A 1140 5.37 47.59 4.26
CA TRP A 1140 5.99 46.35 3.80
C TRP A 1140 6.56 45.56 4.98
N GLY A 1141 6.21 44.27 5.05
CA GLY A 1141 6.73 43.32 6.02
C GLY A 1141 7.59 42.25 5.34
N GLY A 1142 8.53 41.69 6.08
CA GLY A 1142 9.50 40.73 5.57
C GLY A 1142 10.87 40.91 6.21
N ARG A 1143 11.68 39.85 6.17
CA ARG A 1143 13.09 39.90 6.64
C ARG A 1143 13.92 40.72 5.66
N ASP A 1144 14.73 41.63 6.18
CA ASP A 1144 15.59 42.54 5.40
C ASP A 1144 14.83 43.45 4.42
N THR A 1145 13.58 43.81 4.74
CA THR A 1145 12.73 44.70 3.92
C THR A 1145 13.41 46.05 3.62
N GLU A 1146 14.21 46.57 4.56
CA GLU A 1146 14.95 47.82 4.36
C GLU A 1146 16.01 47.71 3.25
N SER A 1147 16.78 46.62 3.24
CA SER A 1147 17.74 46.36 2.16
C SER A 1147 17.04 46.02 0.85
N ALA A 1148 15.93 45.28 0.90
CA ALA A 1148 15.18 44.87 -0.28
C ALA A 1148 14.42 46.02 -0.96
N LEU A 1149 14.11 47.10 -0.26
CA LEU A 1149 13.40 48.28 -0.81
C LEU A 1149 14.23 49.56 -0.80
N GLY A 1150 15.50 49.49 -0.37
CA GLY A 1150 16.39 50.66 -0.25
C GLY A 1150 16.00 51.65 0.86
N LEU A 1151 15.28 51.22 1.90
CA LEU A 1151 14.74 52.08 2.96
C LEU A 1151 15.76 52.41 4.07
N GLY A 1152 17.06 52.44 3.76
CA GLY A 1152 18.12 52.61 4.75
C GLY A 1152 19.42 53.16 4.18
N GLN A 1153 19.45 54.43 3.79
CA GLN A 1153 20.56 55.36 3.98
C GLN A 1153 19.98 56.79 4.10
N GLU A 1154 20.21 57.45 5.24
CA GLU A 1154 20.18 58.92 5.32
C GLU A 1154 21.39 59.52 4.60
#